data_AF-A0A6P8V0U5-F1
#
_entry.id   AF-A0A6P8V0U5-F1
#
_cell.length_a   1.000
_cell.length_b   1.000
_cell.length_c   1.000
_cell.angle_alpha   90.00
_cell.angle_beta   90.00
_cell.angle_gamma   90.00
#
_symmetry.space_group_name_H-M   'P 1'
#
loop_
_entity.id
_entity.type
_entity.pdbx_description
1 polymer ?
#
loop_
_entity_poly.entity_id
_entity_poly.type
_entity_poly.pdbx_seq_one_letter_code
_entity_poly.pdbx_strand_id
1 'polypeptide(L)'
;MDQLEDFESFLKNVDQISELVKDLKSSDVAIQQKAIETADGYIAELDEPCRTTVNKTTINTNTPGQPSLGLQNRNPDNFMRIMERDVEDRSLRRIAKANKAHALKDKGNEAYAQEDYETAVKYYSDGLTELRDIQPLYTNRAQAYIKLGKYKEAISDCEWALKCNEGCIKAYLHMGKAYLALKKYNESRKCFEKMTEIEPAREKMVKGTGQTLFRLNNGFSIIGSNDTVRSCLLQETKDPGCQELCVSALKLWRVICCGNDENQKMLITCPVIRRSIVDLVTAEHVAVREECLTLLSLYSQTPHGRRLVIDNLNGHKFVRSLMACILKPKKQQQQNSAVKILENFAAENKLPPPVRTTSGILLTRPLKSLWVRRDRFCLQLRGVLKESVIVPFTTLLANISESNRQVLPSLISAVGCLARDDVIRHKLAHDPECWKAFVVAIRQCSASDYKEILYPMLGLIINLSTITSPIIKEHAVSLCDCTLGLLRDSDGEVITRATGMLSTVLPQSPEAVQHVVQGGVVRLMLPLLKGTGQTATKYAIKTLTLCTAVSQSAREELVQSDKKLSVLRRLLASSCDEMVSGNAALCLAHLLELEGIASRLLGTDTVRLLLRHAAGDAKRTAVRQNAAIALGKLCRFEPRCPLTSFYKPHAADYILETSLKEH
;
A
#
# COMPACT_ATOMS: atom_id res chain seq x y z
N MET A 1 57.84 -50.33 10.54
CA MET A 1 56.97 -51.41 10.05
C MET A 1 55.82 -51.60 11.04
N ASP A 2 56.12 -51.58 12.34
CA ASP A 2 55.15 -51.75 13.44
C ASP A 2 53.98 -50.73 13.50
N GLN A 3 54.18 -49.45 13.13
CA GLN A 3 53.07 -48.47 13.14
C GLN A 3 52.06 -48.64 12.00
N LEU A 4 52.43 -49.35 10.93
CA LEU A 4 51.52 -49.64 9.81
C LEU A 4 50.68 -50.88 10.11
N GLU A 5 51.27 -51.89 10.76
CA GLU A 5 50.58 -53.10 11.23
C GLU A 5 49.55 -52.76 12.34
N ASP A 6 49.88 -51.85 13.26
CA ASP A 6 48.93 -51.39 14.29
C ASP A 6 47.73 -50.64 13.69
N PHE A 7 47.94 -49.87 12.62
CA PHE A 7 46.86 -49.14 11.96
C PHE A 7 45.96 -50.06 11.13
N GLU A 8 46.53 -51.03 10.41
CA GLU A 8 45.75 -52.05 9.70
C GLU A 8 44.97 -52.95 10.67
N SER A 9 45.56 -53.32 11.80
CA SER A 9 44.89 -54.04 12.89
C SER A 9 43.72 -53.22 13.47
N PHE A 10 43.93 -51.93 13.71
CA PHE A 10 42.89 -51.03 14.20
C PHE A 10 41.71 -50.91 13.21
N LEU A 11 41.98 -50.73 11.91
CA LEU A 11 40.94 -50.64 10.89
C LEU A 11 40.14 -51.94 10.79
N LYS A 12 40.81 -53.10 10.87
CA LYS A 12 40.15 -54.40 10.87
C LYS A 12 39.22 -54.59 12.07
N ASN A 13 39.62 -54.11 13.25
CA ASN A 13 38.77 -54.14 14.45
C ASN A 13 37.56 -53.22 14.32
N VAL A 14 37.73 -52.03 13.72
CA VAL A 14 36.61 -51.11 13.44
C VAL A 14 35.61 -51.72 12.47
N ASP A 15 36.08 -52.36 11.40
CA ASP A 15 35.21 -53.03 10.43
C ASP A 15 34.44 -54.22 11.05
N GLN A 16 35.10 -55.01 11.90
CA GLN A 16 34.47 -56.11 12.64
C GLN A 16 33.37 -55.62 13.60
N ILE A 17 33.62 -54.52 14.33
CA ILE A 17 32.63 -53.91 15.22
C ILE A 17 31.45 -53.33 14.41
N SER A 18 31.72 -52.75 13.23
CA SER A 18 30.69 -52.20 12.36
C SER A 18 29.75 -53.28 11.80
N GLU A 19 30.29 -54.41 11.33
CA GLU A 19 29.48 -55.56 10.91
C GLU A 19 28.73 -56.20 12.10
N LEU A 20 29.34 -56.29 13.29
CA LEU A 20 28.67 -56.77 14.49
C LEU A 20 27.45 -55.91 14.86
N VAL A 21 27.59 -54.58 14.80
CA VAL A 21 26.48 -53.63 15.07
C VAL A 21 25.37 -53.73 14.01
N LYS A 22 25.73 -54.08 12.77
CA LYS A 22 24.77 -54.30 11.69
C LYS A 22 24.01 -55.60 11.87
N ASP A 23 24.68 -56.69 12.26
CA ASP A 23 24.07 -57.98 12.54
C ASP A 23 23.18 -57.95 13.80
N LEU A 24 23.55 -57.17 14.82
CA LEU A 24 22.70 -56.89 15.99
C LEU A 24 21.37 -56.20 15.63
N LYS A 25 21.31 -55.50 14.49
CA LYS A 25 20.12 -54.82 13.99
C LYS A 25 19.37 -55.62 12.92
N SER A 26 19.83 -56.84 12.61
CA SER A 26 19.17 -57.71 11.63
C SER A 26 17.79 -58.15 12.11
N SER A 27 16.85 -58.28 11.18
CA SER A 27 15.52 -58.82 11.45
C SER A 27 15.47 -60.35 11.51
N ASP A 28 16.59 -61.03 11.19
CA ASP A 28 16.75 -62.47 11.35
C ASP A 28 17.26 -62.79 12.77
N VAL A 29 16.41 -63.49 13.54
CA VAL A 29 16.65 -63.80 14.97
C VAL A 29 17.90 -64.64 15.18
N ALA A 30 18.25 -65.53 14.24
CA ALA A 30 19.43 -66.39 14.39
C ALA A 30 20.73 -65.59 14.21
N ILE A 31 20.74 -64.63 13.28
CA ILE A 31 21.89 -63.74 13.05
C ILE A 31 22.05 -62.77 14.23
N GLN A 32 20.94 -62.19 14.70
CA GLN A 32 20.94 -61.28 15.84
C GLN A 32 21.42 -61.97 17.12
N GLN A 33 20.94 -63.19 17.41
CA GLN A 33 21.34 -63.93 18.61
C GLN A 33 22.84 -64.27 18.59
N LYS A 34 23.37 -64.69 17.44
CA LYS A 34 24.79 -64.97 17.27
C LYS A 34 25.66 -63.71 17.44
N ALA A 35 25.17 -62.56 16.99
CA ALA A 35 25.83 -61.27 17.20
C ALA A 35 25.84 -60.85 18.68
N ILE A 36 24.78 -61.15 19.44
CA ILE A 36 24.73 -60.90 20.90
C ILE A 36 25.79 -61.76 21.61
N GLU A 37 25.86 -63.07 21.32
CA GLU A 37 26.87 -63.96 21.94
C GLU A 37 28.30 -63.52 21.62
N THR A 38 28.53 -63.02 20.40
CA THR A 38 29.83 -62.50 19.99
C THR A 38 30.18 -61.21 20.74
N ALA A 39 29.21 -60.32 20.98
CA ALA A 39 29.40 -59.10 21.75
C ALA A 39 29.69 -59.38 23.24
N ASP A 40 28.99 -60.35 23.83
CA ASP A 40 29.22 -60.77 25.21
C ASP A 40 30.62 -61.39 25.40
N GLY A 41 31.13 -62.10 24.39
CA GLY A 41 32.51 -62.60 24.37
C GLY A 41 33.56 -61.47 24.43
N TYR A 42 33.37 -60.39 23.66
CA TYR A 42 34.25 -59.22 23.72
C TYR A 42 34.21 -58.50 25.07
N ILE A 43 33.04 -58.45 25.72
CA ILE A 43 32.90 -57.83 27.05
C ILE A 43 33.63 -58.67 28.11
N ALA A 44 33.59 -60.00 28.00
CA ALA A 44 34.29 -60.90 28.92
C ALA A 44 35.82 -60.85 28.78
N GLU A 45 36.35 -60.58 27.58
CA GLU A 45 37.81 -60.41 27.35
C GLU A 45 38.37 -59.07 27.90
N LEU A 46 37.51 -58.08 28.18
CA LEU A 46 37.91 -56.75 28.66
C LEU A 46 37.99 -56.62 30.19
N ASP A 47 37.73 -57.69 30.95
CA ASP A 47 37.65 -57.67 32.43
C ASP A 47 39.04 -57.71 33.11
N GLU A 48 39.93 -56.79 32.70
CA GLU A 48 41.15 -56.43 33.43
C GLU A 48 40.81 -55.40 34.54
N PRO A 49 41.25 -55.59 35.79
CA PRO A 49 40.94 -54.69 36.90
C PRO A 49 41.55 -53.31 36.67
N CYS A 50 40.69 -52.35 36.29
CA CYS A 50 41.09 -51.01 35.92
C CYS A 50 41.78 -50.26 37.08
N ARG A 51 43.11 -50.25 37.09
CA ARG A 51 43.93 -49.32 37.89
C ARG A 51 43.90 -47.94 37.23
N THR A 52 42.91 -47.13 37.58
CA THR A 52 43.03 -45.68 37.45
C THR A 52 43.11 -45.05 38.83
N THR A 53 44.31 -44.58 39.13
CA THR A 53 44.66 -43.75 40.28
C THR A 53 43.83 -42.47 40.26
N VAL A 54 42.78 -42.44 41.08
CA VAL A 54 42.00 -41.23 41.35
C VAL A 54 42.90 -40.22 42.07
N ASN A 55 43.31 -39.18 41.37
CA ASN A 55 43.77 -37.96 42.00
C ASN A 55 42.60 -37.40 42.82
N LYS A 56 42.71 -37.54 44.14
CA LYS A 56 41.83 -36.91 45.13
C LYS A 56 41.80 -35.41 44.86
N THR A 57 40.72 -34.92 44.28
CA THR A 57 40.35 -33.51 44.49
C THR A 57 39.98 -33.39 45.96
N THR A 58 40.68 -32.51 46.65
CA THR A 58 40.53 -32.17 48.06
C THR A 58 39.10 -31.69 48.33
N ILE A 59 38.24 -32.62 48.75
CA ILE A 59 36.95 -32.28 49.36
C ILE A 59 37.24 -31.81 50.78
N ASN A 60 37.16 -30.49 50.94
CA ASN A 60 36.92 -29.71 52.16
C ASN A 60 36.95 -30.52 53.48
N THR A 61 38.11 -30.53 54.14
CA THR A 61 38.22 -30.86 55.56
C THR A 61 37.66 -29.70 56.37
N ASN A 62 36.41 -29.78 56.84
CA ASN A 62 35.92 -29.22 58.12
C ASN A 62 34.39 -29.29 58.23
N THR A 63 33.88 -30.30 58.93
CA THR A 63 32.85 -30.12 59.97
C THR A 63 32.83 -31.35 60.90
N PRO A 64 32.96 -31.20 62.24
CA PRO A 64 33.05 -32.31 63.17
C PRO A 64 31.66 -32.82 63.57
N GLY A 65 31.47 -34.14 63.52
CA GLY A 65 30.36 -34.82 64.20
C GLY A 65 29.34 -35.52 63.29
N GLN A 66 29.74 -36.57 62.58
CA GLN A 66 28.83 -37.69 62.30
C GLN A 66 29.56 -39.01 62.53
N PRO A 67 28.96 -39.99 63.24
CA PRO A 67 29.61 -41.26 63.50
C PRO A 67 29.79 -42.01 62.18
N SER A 68 30.98 -42.57 61.99
CA SER A 68 31.28 -43.56 60.96
C SER A 68 30.34 -44.76 61.13
N LEU A 69 29.28 -44.83 60.32
CA LEU A 69 28.48 -46.04 60.18
C LEU A 69 29.25 -47.00 59.28
N GLY A 70 29.76 -48.05 59.93
CA GLY A 70 30.61 -49.05 59.33
C GLY A 70 29.95 -49.84 58.21
N LEU A 71 30.84 -50.50 57.47
CA LEU A 71 30.61 -51.60 56.54
C LEU A 71 29.58 -52.61 57.08
N GLN A 72 28.30 -52.47 56.71
CA GLN A 72 27.29 -53.53 56.77
C GLN A 72 26.01 -53.10 56.01
N ASN A 73 26.01 -53.23 54.67
CA ASN A 73 24.82 -53.65 53.90
C ASN A 73 25.19 -53.89 52.43
N ARG A 74 25.57 -55.13 52.07
CA ARG A 74 25.71 -55.55 50.67
C ARG A 74 24.34 -55.93 50.12
N ASN A 75 23.53 -54.91 49.78
CA ASN A 75 22.33 -55.11 48.98
C ASN A 75 22.33 -54.06 47.84
N PRO A 76 22.38 -54.46 46.55
CA PRO A 76 22.44 -53.54 45.41
C PRO A 76 21.34 -52.47 45.45
N ASP A 77 20.15 -52.82 45.92
CA ASP A 77 19.01 -51.91 46.08
C ASP A 77 19.31 -50.77 47.07
N ASN A 78 20.09 -51.03 48.12
CA ASN A 78 20.42 -50.03 49.13
C ASN A 78 21.49 -49.06 48.63
N PHE A 79 22.42 -49.53 47.78
CA PHE A 79 23.39 -48.68 47.09
C PHE A 79 22.70 -47.79 46.04
N MET A 80 21.78 -48.36 45.25
CA MET A 80 20.97 -47.60 44.28
C MET A 80 20.15 -46.51 44.97
N ARG A 81 19.49 -46.80 46.11
CA ARG A 81 18.77 -45.77 46.90
C ARG A 81 19.67 -44.63 47.40
N ILE A 82 20.92 -44.93 47.79
CA ILE A 82 21.87 -43.89 48.24
C ILE A 82 22.31 -43.02 47.06
N MET A 83 22.59 -43.62 45.90
CA MET A 83 22.90 -42.90 44.66
C MET A 83 21.73 -42.05 44.19
N GLU A 84 20.50 -42.59 44.17
CA GLU A 84 19.27 -41.86 43.84
C GLU A 84 19.09 -40.66 44.76
N ARG A 85 19.26 -40.83 46.08
CA ARG A 85 19.17 -39.73 47.05
C ARG A 85 20.24 -38.65 46.85
N ASP A 86 21.47 -39.00 46.50
CA ASP A 86 22.53 -38.02 46.20
C ASP A 86 22.28 -37.30 44.86
N VAL A 87 21.78 -38.00 43.84
CA VAL A 87 21.32 -37.40 42.58
C VAL A 87 20.17 -36.42 42.83
N GLU A 88 19.19 -36.82 43.64
CA GLU A 88 18.08 -35.95 44.07
C GLU A 88 18.58 -34.72 44.84
N ASP A 89 19.49 -34.89 45.81
CA ASP A 89 20.04 -33.77 46.59
C ASP A 89 20.89 -32.83 45.72
N ARG A 90 21.66 -33.35 44.74
CA ARG A 90 22.35 -32.53 43.73
C ARG A 90 21.36 -31.80 42.81
N SER A 91 20.29 -32.47 42.40
CA SER A 91 19.21 -31.88 41.60
C SER A 91 18.51 -30.74 42.35
N LEU A 92 18.11 -30.97 43.61
CA LEU A 92 17.49 -29.97 44.47
C LEU A 92 18.40 -28.77 44.72
N ARG A 93 19.69 -29.00 45.01
CA ARG A 93 20.68 -27.92 45.15
C ARG A 93 20.85 -27.10 43.88
N ARG A 94 20.84 -27.75 42.71
CA ARG A 94 20.91 -27.06 41.42
C ARG A 94 19.64 -26.27 41.12
N ILE A 95 18.46 -26.81 41.42
CA ILE A 95 17.16 -26.11 41.29
C ILE A 95 17.14 -24.86 42.19
N ALA A 96 17.58 -24.97 43.45
CA ALA A 96 17.65 -23.84 44.36
C ALA A 96 18.59 -22.72 43.84
N LYS A 97 19.77 -23.10 43.33
CA LYS A 97 20.71 -22.15 42.70
C LYS A 97 20.15 -21.54 41.41
N ALA A 98 19.43 -22.31 40.59
CA ALA A 98 18.77 -21.81 39.39
C ALA A 98 17.70 -20.78 39.71
N ASN A 99 16.85 -21.04 40.69
CA ASN A 99 15.83 -20.10 41.16
C ASN A 99 16.46 -18.80 41.65
N LYS A 100 17.55 -18.89 42.42
CA LYS A 100 18.28 -17.72 42.90
C LYS A 100 18.91 -16.92 41.75
N ALA A 101 19.54 -17.60 40.79
CA ALA A 101 20.12 -16.96 39.62
C ALA A 101 19.05 -16.28 38.72
N HIS A 102 17.88 -16.89 38.57
CA HIS A 102 16.75 -16.28 37.85
C HIS A 102 16.19 -15.05 38.57
N ALA A 103 16.03 -15.09 39.90
CA ALA A 103 15.62 -13.93 40.68
C ALA A 103 16.61 -12.77 40.56
N LEU A 104 17.92 -13.06 40.56
CA LEU A 104 18.98 -12.07 40.34
C LEU A 104 18.95 -11.50 38.91
N LYS A 105 18.70 -12.35 37.91
CA LYS A 105 18.47 -11.91 36.52
C LYS A 105 17.30 -10.93 36.43
N ASP A 106 16.19 -11.20 37.12
CA ASP A 106 15.02 -10.32 37.09
C ASP A 106 15.29 -8.96 37.77
N LYS A 107 16.01 -8.94 38.90
CA LYS A 107 16.50 -7.69 39.51
C LYS A 107 17.44 -6.90 38.60
N GLY A 108 18.32 -7.61 37.88
CA GLY A 108 19.18 -6.99 36.87
C GLY A 108 18.39 -6.37 35.72
N ASN A 109 17.30 -7.02 35.28
CA ASN A 109 16.42 -6.48 34.25
C ASN A 109 15.68 -5.22 34.73
N GLU A 110 15.27 -5.18 36.00
CA GLU A 110 14.63 -4.03 36.61
C GLU A 110 15.61 -2.84 36.69
N ALA A 111 16.82 -3.05 37.19
CA ALA A 111 17.88 -2.02 37.19
C ALA A 111 18.21 -1.54 35.76
N TYR A 112 18.27 -2.46 34.79
CA TYR A 112 18.48 -2.10 33.39
C TYR A 112 17.37 -1.23 32.82
N ALA A 113 16.11 -1.49 33.20
CA ALA A 113 14.95 -0.70 32.77
C ALA A 113 14.96 0.71 33.38
N GLN A 114 15.58 0.88 34.55
CA GLN A 114 15.82 2.17 35.22
C GLN A 114 17.07 2.90 34.69
N GLU A 115 17.72 2.36 33.66
CA GLU A 115 18.99 2.85 33.09
C GLU A 115 20.19 2.84 34.06
N ASP A 116 20.08 2.16 35.20
CA ASP A 116 21.19 1.89 36.12
C ASP A 116 21.95 0.63 35.66
N TYR A 117 22.83 0.83 34.68
CA TYR A 117 23.54 -0.25 34.01
C TYR A 117 24.63 -0.88 34.90
N GLU A 118 25.27 -0.11 35.78
CA GLU A 118 26.24 -0.61 36.75
C GLU A 118 25.59 -1.60 37.75
N THR A 119 24.44 -1.23 38.32
CA THR A 119 23.69 -2.12 39.22
C THR A 119 23.14 -3.33 38.47
N ALA A 120 22.69 -3.17 37.23
CA ALA A 120 22.28 -4.29 36.38
C ALA A 120 23.44 -5.29 36.17
N VAL A 121 24.64 -4.81 35.84
CA VAL A 121 25.85 -5.64 35.70
C VAL A 121 26.15 -6.40 36.99
N LYS A 122 26.02 -5.75 38.15
CA LYS A 122 26.23 -6.40 39.45
C LYS A 122 25.26 -7.56 39.67
N TYR A 123 23.95 -7.32 39.50
CA TYR A 123 22.96 -8.37 39.69
C TYR A 123 23.11 -9.53 38.70
N TYR A 124 23.44 -9.25 37.43
CA TYR A 124 23.72 -10.34 36.49
C TYR A 124 24.99 -11.12 36.86
N SER A 125 26.01 -10.44 37.38
CA SER A 125 27.24 -11.08 37.85
C SER A 125 26.99 -11.97 39.06
N ASP A 126 26.20 -11.50 40.02
CA ASP A 126 25.76 -12.27 41.18
C ASP A 126 24.93 -13.49 40.73
N GLY A 127 24.08 -13.35 39.71
CA GLY A 127 23.37 -14.50 39.14
C GLY A 127 24.34 -15.57 38.57
N LEU A 128 25.43 -15.12 37.95
CA LEU A 128 26.45 -16.00 37.36
C LEU A 128 27.37 -16.65 38.41
N THR A 129 27.47 -16.12 39.63
CA THR A 129 28.18 -16.81 40.72
C THR A 129 27.37 -17.99 41.25
N GLU A 130 26.04 -17.93 41.18
CA GLU A 130 25.15 -19.03 41.55
C GLU A 130 25.15 -20.15 40.51
N LEU A 131 24.97 -19.82 39.24
CA LEU A 131 25.05 -20.77 38.11
C LEU A 131 25.65 -20.11 36.86
N ARG A 132 26.68 -20.75 36.30
CA ARG A 132 27.47 -20.25 35.16
C ARG A 132 26.96 -20.71 33.79
N ASP A 133 25.92 -21.52 33.73
CA ASP A 133 25.38 -22.10 32.50
C ASP A 133 24.04 -21.49 32.08
N ILE A 134 23.72 -20.31 32.60
CA ILE A 134 22.50 -19.56 32.27
C ILE A 134 22.78 -18.54 31.16
N GLN A 135 22.55 -18.95 29.92
CA GLN A 135 22.76 -18.13 28.71
C GLN A 135 22.15 -16.70 28.78
N PRO A 136 20.90 -16.49 29.28
CA PRO A 136 20.32 -15.15 29.37
C PRO A 136 21.09 -14.16 30.25
N LEU A 137 21.75 -14.62 31.31
CA LEU A 137 22.52 -13.75 32.20
C LEU A 137 23.71 -13.11 31.48
N TYR A 138 24.43 -13.90 30.68
CA TYR A 138 25.52 -13.39 29.84
C TYR A 138 25.03 -12.41 28.77
N THR A 139 23.95 -12.72 28.05
CA THR A 139 23.45 -11.81 27.01
C THR A 139 22.95 -10.48 27.58
N ASN A 140 22.29 -10.51 28.74
CA ASN A 140 21.77 -9.30 29.38
C ASN A 140 22.91 -8.46 29.99
N ARG A 141 23.93 -9.10 30.58
CA ARG A 141 25.12 -8.41 31.08
C ARG A 141 25.95 -7.82 29.95
N ALA A 142 26.13 -8.52 28.83
CA ALA A 142 26.75 -7.97 27.62
C ALA A 142 26.04 -6.72 27.12
N GLN A 143 24.70 -6.73 27.12
CA GLN A 143 23.91 -5.57 26.73
C GLN A 143 24.11 -4.38 27.68
N ALA A 144 24.23 -4.61 28.98
CA ALA A 144 24.55 -3.57 29.97
C ALA A 144 25.98 -3.05 29.77
N TYR A 145 26.97 -3.91 29.53
CA TYR A 145 28.34 -3.49 29.21
C TYR A 145 28.43 -2.64 27.95
N ILE A 146 27.65 -2.92 26.91
CA ILE A 146 27.58 -2.07 25.70
C ILE A 146 27.09 -0.66 26.05
N LYS A 147 26.12 -0.53 26.95
CA LYS A 147 25.60 0.77 27.41
C LYS A 147 26.65 1.55 28.20
N LEU A 148 27.50 0.84 28.94
CA LEU A 148 28.62 1.39 29.70
C LEU A 148 29.89 1.64 28.87
N GLY A 149 29.89 1.36 27.57
CA GLY A 149 31.07 1.48 26.71
C GLY A 149 32.14 0.39 26.94
N LYS A 150 31.84 -0.64 27.73
CA LYS A 150 32.72 -1.77 28.06
C LYS A 150 32.63 -2.86 27.01
N TYR A 151 33.07 -2.55 25.79
CA TYR A 151 32.82 -3.40 24.62
C TYR A 151 33.60 -4.73 24.64
N LYS A 152 34.78 -4.78 25.25
CA LYS A 152 35.59 -6.02 25.32
C LYS A 152 34.95 -7.04 26.26
N GLU A 153 34.43 -6.57 27.38
CA GLU A 153 33.69 -7.34 28.38
C GLU A 153 32.38 -7.84 27.79
N ALA A 154 31.68 -7.01 27.02
CA ALA A 154 30.49 -7.42 26.29
C ALA A 154 30.76 -8.55 25.28
N ILE A 155 31.89 -8.48 24.55
CA ILE A 155 32.30 -9.54 23.61
C ILE A 155 32.57 -10.84 24.38
N SER A 156 33.33 -10.77 25.47
CA SER A 156 33.62 -11.96 26.30
C SER A 156 32.34 -12.61 26.82
N ASP A 157 31.38 -11.82 27.31
CA ASP A 157 30.08 -12.34 27.73
C ASP A 157 29.28 -12.95 26.57
N CYS A 158 29.36 -12.38 25.37
CA CYS A 158 28.72 -12.99 24.20
C CYS A 158 29.37 -14.32 23.80
N GLU A 159 30.69 -14.45 23.88
CA GLU A 159 31.39 -15.71 23.66
C GLU A 159 30.98 -16.77 24.69
N TRP A 160 30.81 -16.38 25.97
CA TRP A 160 30.27 -17.27 27.00
C TRP A 160 28.82 -17.67 26.73
N ALA A 161 27.97 -16.74 26.31
CA ALA A 161 26.59 -17.05 25.94
C ALA A 161 26.53 -18.05 24.78
N LEU A 162 27.43 -17.94 23.80
CA LEU A 162 27.52 -18.86 22.67
C LEU A 162 28.05 -20.24 23.07
N LYS A 163 28.92 -20.34 24.08
CA LYS A 163 29.30 -21.64 24.68
C LYS A 163 28.13 -22.33 25.37
N CYS A 164 27.18 -21.57 25.93
CA CYS A 164 25.96 -22.15 26.49
C CYS A 164 24.95 -22.56 25.42
N ASN A 165 24.83 -21.76 24.35
CA ASN A 165 23.94 -22.03 23.23
C ASN A 165 24.49 -21.38 21.95
N GLU A 166 25.04 -22.20 21.06
CA GLU A 166 25.64 -21.75 19.80
C GLU A 166 24.60 -21.08 18.87
N GLY A 167 23.32 -21.42 19.00
CA GLY A 167 22.21 -20.81 18.27
C GLY A 167 21.74 -19.46 18.83
N CYS A 168 22.45 -18.87 19.81
CA CYS A 168 22.00 -17.64 20.46
C CYS A 168 22.15 -16.40 19.58
N ILE A 169 21.09 -16.05 18.85
CA ILE A 169 21.03 -14.85 17.99
C ILE A 169 21.31 -13.55 18.77
N LYS A 170 20.85 -13.45 20.03
CA LYS A 170 21.09 -12.27 20.88
C LYS A 170 22.58 -12.08 21.16
N ALA A 171 23.32 -13.16 21.39
CA ALA A 171 24.77 -13.08 21.62
C ALA A 171 25.49 -12.56 20.38
N TYR A 172 25.20 -13.08 19.19
CA TYR A 172 25.76 -12.55 17.94
C TYR A 172 25.39 -11.08 17.67
N LEU A 173 24.16 -10.66 18.00
CA LEU A 173 23.71 -9.27 17.86
C LEU A 173 24.51 -8.32 18.76
N HIS A 174 24.66 -8.66 20.04
CA HIS A 174 25.41 -7.84 21.00
C HIS A 174 26.91 -7.84 20.69
N MET A 175 27.47 -9.00 20.32
CA MET A 175 28.86 -9.14 19.89
C MET A 175 29.14 -8.31 18.64
N GLY A 176 28.26 -8.37 17.64
CA GLY A 176 28.36 -7.55 16.42
C GLY A 176 28.33 -6.04 16.73
N LYS A 177 27.46 -5.59 17.64
CA LYS A 177 27.42 -4.19 18.12
C LYS A 177 28.69 -3.78 18.85
N ALA A 178 29.23 -4.64 19.70
CA ALA A 178 30.46 -4.37 20.43
C ALA A 178 31.69 -4.30 19.50
N TYR A 179 31.80 -5.21 18.52
CA TYR A 179 32.85 -5.16 17.50
C TYR A 179 32.76 -3.89 16.64
N LEU A 180 31.56 -3.39 16.33
CA LEU A 180 31.38 -2.11 15.63
C LEU A 180 31.88 -0.92 16.43
N ALA A 181 31.55 -0.87 17.71
CA ALA A 181 32.02 0.20 18.58
C ALA A 181 33.56 0.21 18.70
N LEU A 182 34.19 -0.95 18.56
CA LEU A 182 35.64 -1.12 18.48
C LEU A 182 36.23 -0.93 17.07
N LYS A 183 35.42 -0.53 16.08
CA LYS A 183 35.80 -0.37 14.66
C LYS A 183 36.34 -1.66 14.00
N LYS A 184 35.99 -2.83 14.54
CA LYS A 184 36.32 -4.15 13.99
C LYS A 184 35.22 -4.63 13.06
N TYR A 185 35.18 -4.05 11.86
CA TYR A 185 34.05 -4.20 10.94
C TYR A 185 33.92 -5.61 10.34
N ASN A 186 35.04 -6.32 10.13
CA ASN A 186 35.04 -7.66 9.55
C ASN A 186 34.47 -8.69 10.54
N GLU A 187 34.87 -8.60 11.79
CA GLU A 187 34.40 -9.45 12.89
C GLU A 187 32.92 -9.19 13.19
N SER A 188 32.51 -7.93 13.16
CA SER A 188 31.09 -7.57 13.26
C SER A 188 30.25 -8.16 12.12
N ARG A 189 30.74 -8.06 10.88
CA ARG A 189 30.07 -8.63 9.70
C ARG A 189 29.86 -10.14 9.87
N LYS A 190 30.91 -10.88 10.26
CA LYS A 190 30.85 -12.33 10.52
C LYS A 190 29.79 -12.69 11.57
N CYS A 191 29.64 -11.88 12.62
CA CYS A 191 28.60 -12.09 13.63
C CYS A 191 27.18 -12.00 13.01
N PHE A 192 26.95 -11.01 12.15
CA PHE A 192 25.65 -10.82 11.49
C PHE A 192 25.37 -11.84 10.38
N GLU A 193 26.41 -12.31 9.67
CA GLU A 193 26.31 -13.43 8.72
C GLU A 193 25.85 -14.71 9.44
N LYS A 194 26.48 -15.04 10.58
CA LYS A 194 26.07 -16.19 11.41
C LYS A 194 24.63 -16.11 11.90
N MET A 195 24.13 -14.93 12.25
CA MET A 195 22.71 -14.75 12.59
C MET A 195 21.76 -15.09 11.43
N THR A 196 22.20 -14.87 10.20
CA THR A 196 21.42 -15.13 8.98
C THR A 196 21.39 -16.62 8.65
N GLU A 197 22.50 -17.33 8.90
CA GLU A 197 22.59 -18.79 8.76
C GLU A 197 21.66 -19.52 9.75
N ILE A 198 21.52 -19.01 10.99
CA ILE A 198 20.75 -19.66 12.06
C ILE A 198 19.22 -19.49 11.88
N GLU A 199 18.74 -18.34 11.40
CA GLU A 199 17.31 -18.12 11.12
C GLU A 199 17.10 -17.46 9.74
N PRO A 200 17.01 -18.24 8.64
CA PRO A 200 16.78 -17.71 7.29
C PRO A 200 15.40 -17.04 7.14
N ALA A 201 14.40 -17.43 7.93
CA ALA A 201 13.04 -16.87 7.91
C ALA A 201 12.93 -15.45 8.52
N ARG A 202 13.99 -14.93 9.15
CA ARG A 202 14.06 -13.56 9.69
C ARG A 202 14.69 -12.55 8.71
N GLU A 203 14.61 -12.81 7.40
CA GLU A 203 15.15 -11.97 6.32
C GLU A 203 14.80 -10.46 6.43
N LYS A 204 13.67 -10.11 7.07
CA LYS A 204 13.30 -8.70 7.41
C LYS A 204 14.23 -8.04 8.43
N MET A 205 14.81 -8.80 9.35
CA MET A 205 15.72 -8.29 10.38
C MET A 205 17.11 -7.96 9.79
N VAL A 206 17.60 -8.74 8.82
CA VAL A 206 18.94 -8.61 8.22
C VAL A 206 19.05 -7.44 7.23
N LYS A 207 18.02 -7.20 6.40
CA LYS A 207 17.90 -5.93 5.65
C LYS A 207 17.89 -4.73 6.59
N GLY A 208 17.21 -4.85 7.74
CA GLY A 208 17.20 -3.86 8.80
C GLY A 208 18.56 -3.65 9.47
N THR A 209 19.45 -4.66 9.55
CA THR A 209 20.73 -4.56 10.27
C THR A 209 21.70 -3.63 9.54
N GLY A 210 22.05 -3.87 8.27
CA GLY A 210 22.97 -2.99 7.52
C GLY A 210 22.45 -1.54 7.40
N GLN A 211 21.15 -1.39 7.21
CA GLN A 211 20.44 -0.11 7.18
C GLN A 211 20.51 0.63 8.52
N THR A 212 20.30 -0.08 9.62
CA THR A 212 20.37 0.46 10.97
C THR A 212 21.82 0.79 11.35
N LEU A 213 22.77 -0.08 10.98
CA LEU A 213 24.20 0.14 11.19
C LEU A 213 24.70 1.38 10.45
N PHE A 214 24.30 1.55 9.20
CA PHE A 214 24.62 2.75 8.43
C PHE A 214 24.15 4.00 9.16
N ARG A 215 22.90 4.03 9.64
CA ARG A 215 22.36 5.20 10.36
C ARG A 215 23.01 5.42 11.73
N LEU A 216 23.17 4.37 12.54
CA LEU A 216 23.74 4.48 13.90
C LEU A 216 25.22 4.90 13.90
N ASN A 217 25.96 4.61 12.84
CA ASN A 217 27.33 5.07 12.65
C ASN A 217 27.43 6.41 11.91
N ASN A 218 26.37 7.23 11.95
CA ASN A 218 26.31 8.53 11.27
C ASN A 218 26.59 8.44 9.76
N GLY A 219 26.21 7.36 9.07
CA GLY A 219 26.48 7.16 7.65
C GLY A 219 25.89 8.26 6.75
N PHE A 220 24.76 8.86 7.14
CA PHE A 220 24.20 10.02 6.42
C PHE A 220 25.00 11.32 6.62
N SER A 221 25.88 11.40 7.63
CA SER A 221 26.73 12.58 7.85
C SER A 221 27.67 12.83 6.69
N ILE A 222 28.06 11.79 5.93
CA ILE A 222 28.93 11.92 4.74
C ILE A 222 28.38 12.90 3.71
N ILE A 223 27.05 13.04 3.62
CA ILE A 223 26.39 14.01 2.73
C ILE A 223 26.78 15.44 3.09
N GLY A 224 26.91 15.72 4.38
CA GLY A 224 27.21 17.03 4.93
C GLY A 224 28.69 17.23 5.27
N SER A 225 29.45 16.17 5.57
CA SER A 225 30.84 16.27 6.03
C SER A 225 31.87 16.07 4.92
N ASN A 226 31.50 15.45 3.80
CA ASN A 226 32.41 15.23 2.68
C ASN A 226 32.12 16.24 1.54
N ASP A 227 33.08 17.13 1.29
CA ASP A 227 32.93 18.20 0.30
C ASP A 227 32.74 17.67 -1.12
N THR A 228 33.45 16.60 -1.48
CA THR A 228 33.33 15.95 -2.79
C THR A 228 31.91 15.40 -2.99
N VAL A 229 31.40 14.61 -2.05
CA VAL A 229 30.03 14.06 -2.11
C VAL A 229 29.01 15.19 -2.18
N ARG A 230 29.17 16.23 -1.35
CA ARG A 230 28.26 17.38 -1.35
C ARG A 230 28.22 18.10 -2.69
N SER A 231 29.39 18.40 -3.25
CA SER A 231 29.56 19.10 -4.53
C SER A 231 29.02 18.28 -5.71
N CYS A 232 29.21 16.94 -5.68
CA CYS A 232 28.62 16.01 -6.66
C CYS A 232 27.09 16.03 -6.63
N LEU A 233 26.48 16.04 -5.44
CA LEU A 233 25.03 16.08 -5.29
C LEU A 233 24.44 17.41 -5.73
N LEU A 234 25.13 18.51 -5.43
CA LEU A 234 24.72 19.86 -5.83
C LEU A 234 25.01 20.16 -7.31
N GLN A 235 25.67 19.25 -8.02
CA GLN A 235 26.07 19.40 -9.42
C GLN A 235 26.96 20.63 -9.67
N GLU A 236 27.79 20.99 -8.69
CA GLU A 236 28.72 22.13 -8.80
C GLU A 236 29.88 21.82 -9.75
N THR A 237 30.17 20.54 -9.98
CA THR A 237 31.25 20.07 -10.85
C THR A 237 30.71 19.26 -12.03
N LYS A 238 31.37 19.38 -13.18
CA LYS A 238 31.09 18.60 -14.41
C LYS A 238 32.03 17.42 -14.62
N ASP A 239 32.87 17.12 -13.63
CA ASP A 239 33.83 16.04 -13.70
C ASP A 239 33.12 14.67 -13.82
N PRO A 240 33.51 13.79 -14.78
CA PRO A 240 32.91 12.47 -14.93
C PRO A 240 32.96 11.61 -13.66
N GLY A 241 34.06 11.68 -12.90
CA GLY A 241 34.20 10.96 -11.63
C GLY A 241 33.17 11.39 -10.59
N CYS A 242 32.82 12.68 -10.57
CA CYS A 242 31.76 13.22 -9.71
C CYS A 242 30.37 12.66 -10.07
N GLN A 243 30.09 12.40 -11.34
CA GLN A 243 28.81 11.81 -11.78
C GLN A 243 28.70 10.33 -11.35
N GLU A 244 29.78 9.55 -11.50
CA GLU A 244 29.83 8.16 -11.04
C GLU A 244 29.70 8.04 -9.52
N LEU A 245 30.34 8.96 -8.78
CA LEU A 245 30.18 9.04 -7.33
C LEU A 245 28.74 9.35 -6.94
N CYS A 246 28.09 10.29 -7.63
CA CYS A 246 26.68 10.64 -7.41
C CYS A 246 25.76 9.44 -7.66
N VAL A 247 25.95 8.72 -8.77
CA VAL A 247 25.22 7.46 -9.07
C VAL A 247 25.41 6.43 -7.95
N SER A 248 26.64 6.24 -7.50
CA SER A 248 26.98 5.26 -6.45
C SER A 248 26.34 5.62 -5.11
N ALA A 249 26.33 6.92 -4.76
CA ALA A 249 25.68 7.42 -3.56
C ALA A 249 24.16 7.21 -3.61
N LEU A 250 23.51 7.52 -4.73
CA LEU A 250 22.06 7.30 -4.92
C LEU A 250 21.69 5.81 -4.82
N LYS A 251 22.48 4.92 -5.43
CA LYS A 251 22.30 3.46 -5.32
C LYS A 251 22.41 2.99 -3.88
N LEU A 252 23.44 3.44 -3.15
CA LEU A 252 23.61 3.13 -1.74
C LEU A 252 22.40 3.58 -0.93
N TRP A 253 21.95 4.83 -1.08
CA TRP A 253 20.80 5.32 -0.31
C TRP A 253 19.49 4.65 -0.67
N ARG A 254 19.29 4.26 -1.93
CA ARG A 254 18.16 3.42 -2.32
C ARG A 254 18.14 2.12 -1.53
N VAL A 255 19.28 1.43 -1.43
CA VAL A 255 19.41 0.20 -0.64
C VAL A 255 19.18 0.50 0.86
N ILE A 256 19.75 1.59 1.37
CA ILE A 256 19.67 1.94 2.79
C ILE A 256 18.25 2.36 3.22
N CYS A 257 17.46 2.95 2.31
CA CYS A 257 16.10 3.43 2.57
C CYS A 257 15.02 2.40 2.25
N CYS A 258 15.33 1.34 1.51
CA CYS A 258 14.35 0.34 1.06
C CYS A 258 13.69 -0.37 2.25
N GLY A 259 12.38 -0.14 2.42
CA GLY A 259 11.60 -0.70 3.52
C GLY A 259 11.95 -0.14 4.91
N ASN A 260 12.66 0.99 5.00
CA ASN A 260 13.10 1.59 6.26
C ASN A 260 12.69 3.06 6.39
N ASP A 261 11.59 3.29 7.10
CA ASP A 261 10.97 4.61 7.27
C ASP A 261 11.88 5.62 7.96
N GLU A 262 12.66 5.19 8.97
CA GLU A 262 13.55 6.09 9.70
C GLU A 262 14.72 6.55 8.82
N ASN A 263 15.28 5.65 8.01
CA ASN A 263 16.33 6.01 7.06
C ASN A 263 15.81 6.92 5.94
N GLN A 264 14.60 6.66 5.44
CA GLN A 264 13.93 7.56 4.49
C GLN A 264 13.78 8.97 5.07
N LYS A 265 13.30 9.06 6.32
CA LYS A 265 13.16 10.33 7.03
C LYS A 265 14.50 11.03 7.20
N MET A 266 15.55 10.32 7.64
CA MET A 266 16.88 10.89 7.83
C MET A 266 17.50 11.42 6.53
N LEU A 267 17.33 10.69 5.41
CA LEU A 267 17.87 11.11 4.13
C LEU A 267 17.17 12.37 3.61
N ILE A 268 15.83 12.37 3.57
CA ILE A 268 15.07 13.46 2.94
C ILE A 268 15.06 14.75 3.76
N THR A 269 15.28 14.64 5.08
CA THR A 269 15.41 15.81 5.98
C THR A 269 16.81 16.43 5.92
N CYS A 270 17.79 15.74 5.33
CA CYS A 270 19.14 16.29 5.14
C CYS A 270 19.08 17.56 4.26
N PRO A 271 19.64 18.71 4.71
CA PRO A 271 19.54 19.97 3.98
C PRO A 271 20.10 19.94 2.56
N VAL A 272 21.18 19.19 2.33
CA VAL A 272 21.81 19.04 1.01
C VAL A 272 20.87 18.27 0.09
N ILE A 273 20.38 17.10 0.52
CA ILE A 273 19.43 16.27 -0.26
C ILE A 273 18.16 17.04 -0.58
N ARG A 274 17.58 17.75 0.40
CA ARG A 274 16.38 18.55 0.19
C ARG A 274 16.54 19.60 -0.92
N ARG A 275 17.75 20.14 -1.07
CA ARG A 275 18.08 21.11 -2.13
C ARG A 275 18.38 20.40 -3.45
N SER A 276 19.19 19.35 -3.44
CA SER A 276 19.70 18.73 -4.67
C SER A 276 18.75 17.73 -5.32
N ILE A 277 17.98 16.94 -4.56
CA ILE A 277 17.27 15.78 -5.12
C ILE A 277 16.28 16.14 -6.23
N VAL A 278 15.68 17.33 -6.17
CA VAL A 278 14.77 17.82 -7.20
C VAL A 278 15.51 18.26 -8.47
N ASP A 279 16.72 18.79 -8.31
CA ASP A 279 17.57 19.22 -9.43
C ASP A 279 18.19 18.00 -10.13
N LEU A 280 18.52 16.95 -9.36
CA LEU A 280 19.01 15.66 -9.87
C LEU A 280 17.99 14.96 -10.79
N VAL A 281 16.68 15.18 -10.62
CA VAL A 281 15.64 14.69 -11.54
C VAL A 281 15.83 15.25 -12.95
N THR A 282 16.42 16.44 -13.08
CA THR A 282 16.68 17.09 -14.37
C THR A 282 18.15 17.06 -14.79
N ALA A 283 19.02 16.35 -14.05
CA ALA A 283 20.45 16.21 -14.29
C ALA A 283 20.78 15.94 -15.77
N GLU A 284 21.85 16.54 -16.29
CA GLU A 284 22.32 16.27 -17.66
C GLU A 284 22.68 14.79 -17.85
N HIS A 285 23.38 14.22 -16.86
CA HIS A 285 23.83 12.83 -16.87
C HIS A 285 22.67 11.84 -16.68
N VAL A 286 22.55 10.90 -17.63
CA VAL A 286 21.43 9.94 -17.71
C VAL A 286 21.36 9.02 -16.48
N ALA A 287 22.49 8.43 -16.09
CA ALA A 287 22.51 7.47 -14.99
C ALA A 287 22.16 8.11 -13.64
N VAL A 288 22.57 9.37 -13.42
CA VAL A 288 22.22 10.12 -12.19
C VAL A 288 20.71 10.32 -12.14
N ARG A 289 20.12 10.72 -13.27
CA ARG A 289 18.69 10.93 -13.40
C ARG A 289 17.89 9.65 -13.11
N GLU A 290 18.31 8.54 -13.69
CA GLU A 290 17.64 7.24 -13.53
C GLU A 290 17.70 6.74 -12.09
N GLU A 291 18.87 6.84 -11.45
CA GLU A 291 19.00 6.46 -10.05
C GLU A 291 18.24 7.39 -9.11
N CYS A 292 18.19 8.69 -9.41
CA CYS A 292 17.39 9.64 -8.66
C CYS A 292 15.88 9.34 -8.78
N LEU A 293 15.38 9.07 -10.00
CA LEU A 293 13.99 8.68 -10.23
C LEU A 293 13.68 7.35 -9.52
N THR A 294 14.61 6.39 -9.52
CA THR A 294 14.42 5.10 -8.83
C THR A 294 14.34 5.30 -7.31
N LEU A 295 15.19 6.16 -6.74
CA LEU A 295 15.12 6.53 -5.33
C LEU A 295 13.78 7.21 -5.00
N LEU A 296 13.33 8.17 -5.80
CA LEU A 296 12.04 8.84 -5.59
C LEU A 296 10.84 7.89 -5.78
N SER A 297 10.96 6.90 -6.69
CA SER A 297 9.96 5.86 -6.87
C SER A 297 9.73 5.07 -5.58
N LEU A 298 10.81 4.73 -4.85
CA LEU A 298 10.74 4.07 -3.55
C LEU A 298 9.93 4.88 -2.52
N TYR A 299 10.12 6.20 -2.46
CA TYR A 299 9.29 7.07 -1.61
C TYR A 299 7.84 7.12 -2.09
N SER A 300 7.61 7.16 -3.40
CA SER A 300 6.28 7.30 -3.99
C SER A 300 5.38 6.09 -3.73
N GLN A 301 5.95 4.90 -3.54
CA GLN A 301 5.20 3.65 -3.41
C GLN A 301 4.46 3.53 -2.06
N THR A 302 4.96 4.17 -1.00
CA THR A 302 4.38 4.08 0.35
C THR A 302 3.71 5.39 0.78
N PRO A 303 2.58 5.35 1.53
CA PRO A 303 1.99 6.57 2.08
C PRO A 303 2.94 7.35 3.01
N HIS A 304 3.80 6.64 3.76
CA HIS A 304 4.80 7.28 4.62
C HIS A 304 5.84 8.05 3.80
N GLY A 305 6.45 7.41 2.79
CA GLY A 305 7.44 8.04 1.91
C GLY A 305 6.87 9.23 1.14
N ARG A 306 5.62 9.15 0.66
CA ARG A 306 4.95 10.28 0.01
C ARG A 306 4.81 11.47 0.94
N ARG A 307 4.35 11.26 2.17
CA ARG A 307 4.23 12.35 3.17
C ARG A 307 5.57 12.98 3.49
N LEU A 308 6.61 12.16 3.66
CA LEU A 308 7.97 12.66 3.88
C LEU A 308 8.44 13.58 2.76
N VAL A 309 8.22 13.19 1.50
CA VAL A 309 8.59 14.02 0.34
C VAL A 309 7.74 15.30 0.27
N ILE A 310 6.43 15.22 0.49
CA ILE A 310 5.52 16.39 0.48
C ILE A 310 5.90 17.39 1.58
N ASP A 311 6.31 16.91 2.74
CA ASP A 311 6.63 17.74 3.91
C ASP A 311 8.01 18.39 3.82
N ASN A 312 8.95 17.77 3.09
CA ASN A 312 10.33 18.22 3.06
C ASN A 312 10.75 18.85 1.73
N LEU A 313 10.16 18.46 0.59
CA LEU A 313 10.53 19.00 -0.70
C LEU A 313 9.63 20.17 -1.12
N ASN A 314 10.17 21.04 -1.96
CA ASN A 314 9.39 22.09 -2.60
C ASN A 314 8.52 21.46 -3.71
N GLY A 315 7.22 21.25 -3.43
CA GLY A 315 6.29 20.60 -4.36
C GLY A 315 6.23 21.24 -5.75
N HIS A 316 6.36 22.58 -5.83
CA HIS A 316 6.40 23.33 -7.09
C HIS A 316 7.59 22.90 -7.96
N LYS A 317 8.81 22.96 -7.43
CA LYS A 317 10.01 22.54 -8.16
C LYS A 317 9.95 21.05 -8.49
N PHE A 318 9.49 20.23 -7.54
CA PHE A 318 9.40 18.79 -7.70
C PHE A 318 8.51 18.38 -8.87
N VAL A 319 7.28 18.92 -8.94
CA VAL A 319 6.36 18.62 -10.05
C VAL A 319 6.87 19.18 -11.37
N ARG A 320 7.44 20.39 -11.40
CA ARG A 320 8.05 20.94 -12.62
C ARG A 320 9.18 20.03 -13.14
N SER A 321 10.06 19.55 -12.27
CA SER A 321 11.15 18.64 -12.66
C SER A 321 10.62 17.31 -13.22
N LEU A 322 9.60 16.73 -12.60
CA LEU A 322 8.95 15.51 -13.12
C LEU A 322 8.30 15.75 -14.49
N MET A 323 7.56 16.86 -14.66
CA MET A 323 6.94 17.20 -15.95
C MET A 323 8.00 17.47 -17.03
N ALA A 324 9.13 18.09 -16.69
CA ALA A 324 10.25 18.27 -17.61
C ALA A 324 10.88 16.93 -18.05
N CYS A 325 10.89 15.91 -17.19
CA CYS A 325 11.28 14.55 -17.59
C CYS A 325 10.25 13.91 -18.52
N ILE A 326 8.97 14.06 -18.22
CA ILE A 326 7.86 13.52 -19.00
C ILE A 326 7.85 14.11 -20.43
N LEU A 327 8.16 15.39 -20.58
CA LEU A 327 8.20 16.08 -21.88
C LEU A 327 9.38 15.67 -22.79
N LYS A 328 10.35 14.86 -22.33
CA LYS A 328 11.54 14.48 -23.14
C LYS A 328 11.28 13.20 -23.96
N PRO A 329 10.98 13.27 -25.27
CA PRO A 329 10.49 12.12 -26.04
C PRO A 329 11.51 10.99 -26.24
N LYS A 330 12.81 11.29 -26.21
CA LYS A 330 13.88 10.31 -26.50
C LYS A 330 14.20 9.34 -25.35
N LYS A 331 13.50 9.39 -24.21
CA LYS A 331 13.87 8.66 -22.98
C LYS A 331 12.67 7.99 -22.30
N GLN A 332 12.07 7.02 -22.98
CA GLN A 332 10.80 6.39 -22.58
C GLN A 332 10.79 5.84 -21.15
N GLN A 333 11.84 5.13 -20.72
CA GLN A 333 11.92 4.59 -19.35
C GLN A 333 11.89 5.68 -18.27
N GLN A 334 12.50 6.83 -18.54
CA GLN A 334 12.51 7.96 -17.62
C GLN A 334 11.15 8.64 -17.56
N GLN A 335 10.47 8.78 -18.71
CA GLN A 335 9.09 9.28 -18.77
C GLN A 335 8.14 8.39 -17.95
N ASN A 336 8.22 7.07 -18.15
CA ASN A 336 7.42 6.08 -17.43
C ASN A 336 7.63 6.15 -15.91
N SER A 337 8.88 6.28 -15.47
CA SER A 337 9.21 6.41 -14.05
C SER A 337 8.69 7.73 -13.47
N ALA A 338 8.91 8.85 -14.16
CA ALA A 338 8.51 10.17 -13.71
C ALA A 338 6.98 10.32 -13.62
N VAL A 339 6.23 9.82 -14.62
CA VAL A 339 4.76 9.89 -14.60
C VAL A 339 4.18 9.00 -13.50
N LYS A 340 4.79 7.83 -13.23
CA LYS A 340 4.30 6.96 -12.17
C LYS A 340 4.51 7.57 -10.78
N ILE A 341 5.65 8.22 -10.57
CA ILE A 341 5.91 8.99 -9.35
C ILE A 341 4.85 10.07 -9.20
N LEU A 342 4.63 10.90 -10.23
CA LEU A 342 3.62 11.96 -10.20
C LEU A 342 2.21 11.42 -9.90
N GLU A 343 1.81 10.32 -10.53
CA GLU A 343 0.52 9.67 -10.30
C GLU A 343 0.37 9.21 -8.84
N ASN A 344 1.39 8.58 -8.27
CA ASN A 344 1.37 8.13 -6.89
C ASN A 344 1.20 9.30 -5.91
N PHE A 345 1.88 10.43 -6.15
CA PHE A 345 1.74 11.65 -5.34
C PHE A 345 0.36 12.31 -5.50
N ALA A 346 -0.14 12.42 -6.73
CA ALA A 346 -1.48 12.94 -7.00
C ALA A 346 -2.58 12.07 -6.35
N ALA A 347 -2.37 10.76 -6.25
CA ALA A 347 -3.31 9.82 -5.68
C ALA A 347 -3.32 9.77 -4.13
N GLU A 348 -2.40 10.44 -3.42
CA GLU A 348 -2.38 10.48 -1.94
C GLU A 348 -3.71 11.02 -1.36
N ASN A 349 -4.44 11.81 -2.15
CA ASN A 349 -5.76 12.34 -1.83
C ASN A 349 -6.92 11.30 -1.92
N LYS A 350 -6.64 10.01 -2.16
CA LYS A 350 -7.69 8.97 -2.15
C LYS A 350 -8.25 8.81 -0.72
N LEU A 351 -9.53 9.13 -0.55
CA LEU A 351 -10.31 8.73 0.63
C LEU A 351 -10.21 7.21 0.81
N PRO A 352 -9.94 6.68 2.02
CA PRO A 352 -10.17 5.28 2.30
C PRO A 352 -11.66 4.98 2.05
N PRO A 353 -12.01 3.76 1.60
CA PRO A 353 -13.40 3.38 1.48
C PRO A 353 -14.11 3.58 2.83
N PRO A 354 -15.38 4.02 2.84
CA PRO A 354 -16.13 4.14 4.08
C PRO A 354 -16.16 2.78 4.77
N VAL A 355 -15.56 2.70 5.97
CA VAL A 355 -15.62 1.50 6.80
C VAL A 355 -17.05 1.43 7.35
N ARG A 356 -17.81 0.42 6.90
CA ARG A 356 -19.09 0.08 7.54
C ARG A 356 -18.78 -0.58 8.87
N THR A 357 -19.15 0.05 9.98
CA THR A 357 -19.21 -0.65 11.27
C THR A 357 -20.44 -1.56 11.28
N THR A 358 -20.41 -2.59 12.13
CA THR A 358 -21.51 -3.55 12.37
C THR A 358 -22.81 -2.89 12.82
N SER A 359 -22.79 -1.62 13.20
CA SER A 359 -23.94 -0.80 13.60
C SER A 359 -24.56 0.06 12.49
N GLY A 360 -24.07 -0.02 11.24
CA GLY A 360 -24.66 0.71 10.10
C GLY A 360 -24.46 2.24 10.12
N ILE A 361 -23.65 2.77 11.04
CA ILE A 361 -23.35 4.21 11.11
C ILE A 361 -22.23 4.54 10.12
N LEU A 362 -22.56 5.38 9.14
CA LEU A 362 -21.62 5.95 8.18
C LEU A 362 -20.86 7.10 8.87
N LEU A 363 -19.65 6.85 9.37
CA LEU A 363 -18.75 7.89 9.86
C LEU A 363 -18.27 8.76 8.67
N THR A 364 -19.08 9.74 8.26
CA THR A 364 -18.85 10.59 7.07
C THR A 364 -18.01 11.83 7.33
N ARG A 365 -17.51 12.05 8.54
CA ARG A 365 -16.72 13.27 8.83
C ARG A 365 -15.39 12.92 9.50
N PRO A 366 -14.31 12.75 8.72
CA PRO A 366 -12.96 12.92 9.25
C PRO A 366 -12.85 14.34 9.84
N LEU A 367 -12.25 14.47 11.02
CA LEU A 367 -11.98 15.75 11.68
C LEU A 367 -11.38 16.77 10.70
N LYS A 368 -11.77 18.06 10.78
CA LYS A 368 -11.20 19.14 9.93
C LYS A 368 -9.66 19.15 9.90
N SER A 369 -9.02 18.77 11.01
CA SER A 369 -7.55 18.63 11.11
C SER A 369 -6.96 17.52 10.23
N LEU A 370 -7.71 16.44 9.98
CA LEU A 370 -7.34 15.35 9.05
C LEU A 370 -7.53 15.75 7.59
N TRP A 371 -8.49 16.65 7.28
CA TRP A 371 -8.67 17.21 5.94
C TRP A 371 -7.58 18.22 5.58
N VAL A 372 -7.26 19.16 6.47
CA VAL A 372 -6.18 20.15 6.26
C VAL A 372 -4.82 19.48 6.05
N ARG A 373 -4.58 18.32 6.66
CA ARG A 373 -3.34 17.55 6.50
C ARG A 373 -3.32 16.70 5.22
N ARG A 374 -4.48 16.38 4.63
CA ARG A 374 -4.61 15.52 3.44
C ARG A 374 -4.26 16.22 2.13
N ASP A 375 -4.62 17.49 1.97
CA ASP A 375 -4.46 18.20 0.69
C ASP A 375 -3.14 19.00 0.57
N ARG A 376 -2.15 18.74 1.41
CA ARG A 376 -0.90 19.53 1.44
C ARG A 376 -0.18 19.58 0.08
N PHE A 377 -0.17 18.46 -0.65
CA PHE A 377 0.42 18.41 -1.99
C PHE A 377 -0.33 19.31 -2.98
N CYS A 378 -1.66 19.20 -3.03
CA CYS A 378 -2.47 20.08 -3.88
C CYS A 378 -2.35 21.56 -3.46
N LEU A 379 -2.34 21.86 -2.16
CA LEU A 379 -2.15 23.21 -1.62
C LEU A 379 -0.84 23.85 -2.11
N GLN A 380 0.27 23.11 -2.10
CA GLN A 380 1.56 23.59 -2.64
C GLN A 380 1.50 23.90 -4.15
N LEU A 381 0.64 23.19 -4.90
CA LEU A 381 0.51 23.35 -6.34
C LEU A 381 -0.48 24.43 -6.76
N ARG A 382 -1.48 24.78 -5.93
CA ARG A 382 -2.55 25.73 -6.29
C ARG A 382 -2.00 27.03 -6.89
N GLY A 383 -0.96 27.62 -6.31
CA GLY A 383 -0.38 28.90 -6.78
C GLY A 383 0.37 28.81 -8.12
N VAL A 384 0.87 27.62 -8.48
CA VAL A 384 1.84 27.40 -9.56
C VAL A 384 1.38 26.37 -10.60
N LEU A 385 0.13 25.93 -10.48
CA LEU A 385 -0.47 24.84 -11.26
C LEU A 385 -0.34 25.08 -12.77
N LYS A 386 -0.54 26.33 -13.21
CA LYS A 386 -0.53 26.68 -14.64
C LYS A 386 0.80 26.34 -15.30
N GLU A 387 1.89 26.85 -14.74
CA GLU A 387 3.24 26.63 -15.28
C GLU A 387 3.73 25.20 -15.05
N SER A 388 3.36 24.60 -13.92
CA SER A 388 3.96 23.33 -13.48
C SER A 388 3.26 22.11 -14.03
N VAL A 389 1.95 22.21 -14.31
CA VAL A 389 1.11 21.08 -14.72
C VAL A 389 0.34 21.40 -15.98
N ILE A 390 -0.44 22.49 -16.02
CA ILE A 390 -1.37 22.76 -17.13
C ILE A 390 -0.60 22.89 -18.44
N VAL A 391 0.35 23.83 -18.55
CA VAL A 391 1.08 24.07 -19.81
C VAL A 391 1.82 22.82 -20.34
N PRO A 392 2.59 22.08 -19.50
CA PRO A 392 3.18 20.81 -19.93
C PRO A 392 2.14 19.75 -20.35
N PHE A 393 1.04 19.64 -19.62
CA PHE A 393 -0.04 18.70 -19.90
C PHE A 393 -0.74 19.02 -21.23
N THR A 394 -1.05 20.28 -21.50
CA THR A 394 -1.68 20.71 -22.76
C THR A 394 -0.76 20.49 -23.95
N THR A 395 0.55 20.71 -23.78
CA THR A 395 1.54 20.46 -24.83
C THR A 395 1.60 18.99 -25.23
N LEU A 396 1.51 18.07 -24.27
CA LEU A 396 1.46 16.62 -24.53
C LEU A 396 0.15 16.21 -25.20
N LEU A 397 -0.99 16.73 -24.72
CA LEU A 397 -2.29 16.43 -25.32
C LEU A 397 -2.44 16.98 -26.74
N ALA A 398 -1.90 18.17 -27.02
CA ALA A 398 -1.93 18.76 -28.36
C ALA A 398 -1.10 17.97 -29.39
N ASN A 399 -0.10 17.19 -28.93
CA ASN A 399 0.78 16.38 -29.77
C ASN A 399 0.63 14.89 -29.43
N ILE A 400 -0.61 14.40 -29.30
CA ILE A 400 -0.88 13.06 -28.78
C ILE A 400 -0.33 11.94 -29.68
N SER A 401 -0.25 12.19 -30.99
CA SER A 401 0.29 11.26 -31.99
C SER A 401 1.80 11.02 -31.83
N GLU A 402 2.56 12.03 -31.40
CA GLU A 402 4.01 11.98 -31.19
C GLU A 402 4.39 11.66 -29.73
N SER A 403 3.43 11.78 -28.82
CA SER A 403 3.63 11.56 -27.39
C SER A 403 3.75 10.07 -27.05
N ASN A 404 4.47 9.78 -25.96
CA ASN A 404 4.61 8.41 -25.47
C ASN A 404 3.27 7.86 -24.98
N ARG A 405 2.71 6.90 -25.73
CA ARG A 405 1.39 6.30 -25.48
C ARG A 405 1.28 5.62 -24.11
N GLN A 406 2.37 5.08 -23.56
CA GLN A 406 2.36 4.45 -22.23
C GLN A 406 2.24 5.46 -21.09
N VAL A 407 2.63 6.71 -21.34
CA VAL A 407 2.72 7.77 -20.33
C VAL A 407 1.41 8.54 -20.20
N LEU A 408 0.72 8.77 -21.32
CA LEU A 408 -0.49 9.59 -21.38
C LEU A 408 -1.60 9.11 -20.42
N PRO A 409 -1.97 7.81 -20.34
CA PRO A 409 -3.00 7.33 -19.41
C PRO A 409 -2.68 7.68 -17.96
N SER A 410 -1.44 7.43 -17.54
CA SER A 410 -0.96 7.69 -16.18
C SER A 410 -0.94 9.19 -15.88
N LEU A 411 -0.56 10.01 -16.86
CA LEU A 411 -0.55 11.47 -16.71
C LEU A 411 -1.97 12.04 -16.59
N ILE A 412 -2.89 11.60 -17.47
CA ILE A 412 -4.30 12.00 -17.42
C ILE A 412 -4.92 11.57 -16.07
N SER A 413 -4.62 10.36 -15.60
CA SER A 413 -5.02 9.86 -14.28
C SER A 413 -4.47 10.73 -13.15
N ALA A 414 -3.19 11.11 -13.21
CA ALA A 414 -2.57 11.99 -12.23
C ALA A 414 -3.25 13.36 -12.18
N VAL A 415 -3.47 14.00 -13.34
CA VAL A 415 -4.19 15.28 -13.43
C VAL A 415 -5.64 15.14 -12.94
N GLY A 416 -6.31 14.02 -13.24
CA GLY A 416 -7.63 13.69 -12.71
C GLY A 416 -7.66 13.54 -11.19
N CYS A 417 -6.61 12.99 -10.58
CA CYS A 417 -6.49 12.92 -9.13
C CYS A 417 -6.26 14.31 -8.51
N LEU A 418 -5.42 15.15 -9.14
CA LEU A 418 -5.23 16.56 -8.72
C LEU A 418 -6.54 17.36 -8.83
N ALA A 419 -7.32 17.15 -9.90
CA ALA A 419 -8.61 17.80 -10.13
C ALA A 419 -9.74 17.35 -9.17
N ARG A 420 -9.44 16.52 -8.16
CA ARG A 420 -10.35 16.32 -7.02
C ARG A 420 -10.34 17.52 -6.08
N ASP A 421 -9.24 18.26 -6.03
CA ASP A 421 -9.15 19.54 -5.34
C ASP A 421 -9.97 20.60 -6.09
N ASP A 422 -10.86 21.29 -5.38
CA ASP A 422 -11.80 22.22 -5.99
C ASP A 422 -11.12 23.43 -6.65
N VAL A 423 -10.02 23.92 -6.08
CA VAL A 423 -9.28 25.08 -6.63
C VAL A 423 -8.53 24.66 -7.90
N ILE A 424 -7.88 23.50 -7.88
CA ILE A 424 -7.23 22.94 -9.07
C ILE A 424 -8.25 22.66 -10.17
N ARG A 425 -9.37 22.02 -9.82
CA ARG A 425 -10.47 21.74 -10.76
C ARG A 425 -11.00 23.03 -11.39
N HIS A 426 -11.24 24.06 -10.59
CA HIS A 426 -11.67 25.37 -11.08
C HIS A 426 -10.66 25.99 -12.04
N LYS A 427 -9.36 25.93 -11.74
CA LYS A 427 -8.31 26.46 -12.63
C LYS A 427 -8.25 25.74 -13.98
N LEU A 428 -8.32 24.41 -13.97
CA LEU A 428 -8.38 23.61 -15.20
C LEU A 428 -9.66 23.90 -16.02
N ALA A 429 -10.80 24.04 -15.35
CA ALA A 429 -12.08 24.35 -16.01
C ALA A 429 -12.11 25.73 -16.70
N HIS A 430 -11.25 26.66 -16.30
CA HIS A 430 -11.16 28.02 -16.85
C HIS A 430 -9.91 28.24 -17.72
N ASP A 431 -9.17 27.19 -18.10
CA ASP A 431 -7.99 27.32 -18.96
C ASP A 431 -8.32 26.96 -20.43
N PRO A 432 -8.32 27.93 -21.37
CA PRO A 432 -8.77 27.72 -22.75
C PRO A 432 -7.87 26.76 -23.53
N GLU A 433 -6.55 26.85 -23.36
CA GLU A 433 -5.61 25.96 -24.05
C GLU A 433 -5.79 24.51 -23.62
N CYS A 434 -6.17 24.25 -22.37
CA CYS A 434 -6.49 22.91 -21.91
C CYS A 434 -7.70 22.29 -22.62
N TRP A 435 -8.77 23.08 -22.80
CA TRP A 435 -9.97 22.61 -23.49
C TRP A 435 -9.77 22.43 -24.99
N LYS A 436 -9.02 23.34 -25.61
CA LYS A 436 -8.58 23.20 -27.00
C LYS A 436 -7.75 21.92 -27.19
N ALA A 437 -6.81 21.64 -26.29
CA ALA A 437 -6.00 20.44 -26.33
C ALA A 437 -6.84 19.16 -26.16
N PHE A 438 -7.89 19.16 -25.31
CA PHE A 438 -8.82 18.03 -25.23
C PHE A 438 -9.53 17.75 -26.55
N VAL A 439 -10.02 18.79 -27.24
CA VAL A 439 -10.67 18.62 -28.55
C VAL A 439 -9.71 18.01 -29.58
N VAL A 440 -8.48 18.55 -29.65
CA VAL A 440 -7.44 18.02 -30.56
C VAL A 440 -7.13 16.57 -30.24
N ALA A 441 -6.91 16.25 -28.96
CA ALA A 441 -6.60 14.92 -28.49
C ALA A 441 -7.69 13.89 -28.84
N ILE A 442 -8.96 14.21 -28.59
CA ILE A 442 -10.09 13.31 -28.91
C ILE A 442 -10.16 13.03 -30.41
N ARG A 443 -9.95 14.06 -31.26
CA ARG A 443 -9.96 13.89 -32.73
C ARG A 443 -8.81 13.05 -33.26
N GLN A 444 -7.67 13.03 -32.57
CA GLN A 444 -6.47 12.34 -33.00
C GLN A 444 -6.34 10.91 -32.45
N CYS A 445 -7.15 10.52 -31.45
CA CYS A 445 -7.15 9.14 -30.94
C CYS A 445 -7.70 8.16 -32.00
N SER A 446 -6.99 7.06 -32.26
CA SER A 446 -7.52 5.94 -33.04
C SER A 446 -8.33 4.98 -32.16
N ALA A 447 -9.16 4.11 -32.75
CA ALA A 447 -9.97 3.14 -32.00
C ALA A 447 -9.15 2.27 -31.03
N SER A 448 -7.90 1.95 -31.39
CA SER A 448 -6.95 1.22 -30.54
C SER A 448 -6.59 1.96 -29.23
N ASP A 449 -6.72 3.29 -29.20
CA ASP A 449 -6.34 4.14 -28.06
C ASP A 449 -7.50 4.43 -27.11
N TYR A 450 -8.70 3.97 -27.45
CA TYR A 450 -9.91 4.40 -26.75
C TYR A 450 -9.93 3.95 -25.29
N LYS A 451 -9.52 2.70 -25.03
CA LYS A 451 -9.55 2.15 -23.68
C LYS A 451 -8.48 2.74 -22.78
N GLU A 452 -7.27 2.97 -23.30
CA GLU A 452 -6.14 3.40 -22.48
C GLU A 452 -6.09 4.92 -22.30
N ILE A 453 -6.36 5.68 -23.35
CA ILE A 453 -6.15 7.14 -23.36
C ILE A 453 -7.49 7.88 -23.31
N LEU A 454 -8.43 7.52 -24.19
CA LEU A 454 -9.68 8.27 -24.32
C LEU A 454 -10.58 8.06 -23.09
N TYR A 455 -10.65 6.85 -22.54
CA TYR A 455 -11.45 6.54 -21.36
C TYR A 455 -11.10 7.41 -20.13
N PRO A 456 -9.84 7.48 -19.68
CA PRO A 456 -9.48 8.38 -18.58
C PRO A 456 -9.62 9.86 -18.97
N MET A 457 -9.42 10.23 -20.24
CA MET A 457 -9.57 11.61 -20.72
C MET A 457 -11.01 12.10 -20.64
N LEU A 458 -11.96 11.31 -21.14
CA LEU A 458 -13.39 11.60 -21.01
C LEU A 458 -13.80 11.64 -19.53
N GLY A 459 -13.21 10.77 -18.69
CA GLY A 459 -13.40 10.83 -17.25
C GLY A 459 -12.93 12.13 -16.60
N LEU A 460 -11.77 12.66 -17.02
CA LEU A 460 -11.27 13.96 -16.58
C LEU A 460 -12.18 15.09 -17.05
N ILE A 461 -12.56 15.11 -18.33
CA ILE A 461 -13.46 16.12 -18.90
C ILE A 461 -14.79 16.17 -18.13
N ILE A 462 -15.39 15.02 -17.83
CA ILE A 462 -16.62 14.92 -17.04
C ILE A 462 -16.45 15.56 -15.66
N ASN A 463 -15.31 15.29 -14.99
CA ASN A 463 -15.02 15.90 -13.69
C ASN A 463 -14.89 17.42 -13.80
N LEU A 464 -14.13 17.92 -14.78
CA LEU A 464 -13.96 19.37 -14.99
C LEU A 464 -15.28 20.07 -15.36
N SER A 465 -16.14 19.40 -16.13
CA SER A 465 -17.46 19.89 -16.57
C SER A 465 -18.49 20.02 -15.45
N THR A 466 -18.17 19.59 -14.23
CA THR A 466 -18.99 19.87 -13.04
C THR A 466 -18.92 21.34 -12.62
N ILE A 467 -17.90 22.08 -13.09
CA ILE A 467 -17.76 23.51 -12.90
C ILE A 467 -18.44 24.22 -14.08
N THR A 468 -19.27 25.20 -13.79
CA THR A 468 -19.80 26.12 -14.81
C THR A 468 -18.70 27.09 -15.22
N SER A 469 -18.37 27.15 -16.51
CA SER A 469 -17.30 28.00 -17.02
C SER A 469 -17.61 28.51 -18.43
N PRO A 470 -17.37 29.80 -18.74
CA PRO A 470 -17.56 30.33 -20.08
C PRO A 470 -16.66 29.64 -21.12
N ILE A 471 -15.48 29.17 -20.69
CA ILE A 471 -14.54 28.44 -21.55
C ILE A 471 -15.10 27.08 -21.98
N ILE A 472 -15.81 26.40 -21.07
CA ILE A 472 -16.48 25.13 -21.39
C ILE A 472 -17.61 25.36 -22.36
N LYS A 473 -18.41 26.43 -22.16
CA LYS A 473 -19.47 26.84 -23.09
C LYS A 473 -18.91 27.08 -24.50
N GLU A 474 -17.79 27.79 -24.62
CA GLU A 474 -17.13 28.07 -25.91
C GLU A 474 -16.73 26.79 -26.65
N HIS A 475 -16.21 25.78 -25.94
CA HIS A 475 -15.73 24.54 -26.54
C HIS A 475 -16.81 23.44 -26.63
N ALA A 476 -18.00 23.67 -26.06
CA ALA A 476 -19.05 22.65 -25.90
C ALA A 476 -19.47 22.02 -27.23
N VAL A 477 -19.70 22.83 -28.27
CA VAL A 477 -20.10 22.34 -29.60
C VAL A 477 -19.03 21.43 -30.19
N SER A 478 -17.77 21.89 -30.20
CA SER A 478 -16.64 21.12 -30.74
C SER A 478 -16.42 19.80 -30.01
N LEU A 479 -16.55 19.80 -28.68
CA LEU A 479 -16.42 18.57 -27.90
C LEU A 479 -17.58 17.60 -28.18
N CYS A 480 -18.82 18.11 -28.21
CA CYS A 480 -19.99 17.30 -28.50
C CYS A 480 -19.88 16.64 -29.87
N ASP A 481 -19.47 17.40 -30.88
CA ASP A 481 -19.21 16.93 -32.24
C ASP A 481 -18.24 15.73 -32.26
N CYS A 482 -17.10 15.85 -31.57
CA CYS A 482 -16.12 14.77 -31.46
C CYS A 482 -16.71 13.52 -30.78
N THR A 483 -17.51 13.72 -29.73
CA THR A 483 -18.08 12.60 -28.95
C THR A 483 -19.25 11.90 -29.63
N LEU A 484 -19.98 12.54 -30.55
CA LEU A 484 -21.06 11.89 -31.30
C LEU A 484 -20.55 10.73 -32.15
N GLY A 485 -19.34 10.86 -32.71
CA GLY A 485 -18.68 9.76 -33.42
C GLY A 485 -18.42 8.56 -32.51
N LEU A 486 -18.01 8.79 -31.27
CA LEU A 486 -17.70 7.75 -30.27
C LEU A 486 -18.93 6.98 -29.78
N LEU A 487 -20.13 7.56 -29.86
CA LEU A 487 -21.36 6.87 -29.49
C LEU A 487 -21.74 5.73 -30.45
N ARG A 488 -21.10 5.67 -31.63
CA ARG A 488 -21.29 4.62 -32.63
C ARG A 488 -20.23 3.51 -32.53
N ASP A 489 -19.36 3.59 -31.53
CA ASP A 489 -18.29 2.61 -31.33
C ASP A 489 -18.84 1.25 -30.85
N SER A 490 -18.01 0.20 -30.98
CA SER A 490 -18.33 -1.14 -30.47
C SER A 490 -18.10 -1.31 -28.96
N ASP A 491 -17.26 -0.48 -28.35
CA ASP A 491 -16.90 -0.57 -26.93
C ASP A 491 -17.94 0.14 -26.04
N GLY A 492 -18.71 -0.65 -25.30
CA GLY A 492 -19.74 -0.16 -24.37
C GLY A 492 -19.22 0.73 -23.24
N GLU A 493 -17.97 0.56 -22.80
CA GLU A 493 -17.35 1.42 -21.77
C GLU A 493 -17.08 2.82 -22.31
N VAL A 494 -16.56 2.90 -23.54
CA VAL A 494 -16.30 4.16 -24.25
C VAL A 494 -17.62 4.89 -24.52
N ILE A 495 -18.64 4.19 -25.04
CA ILE A 495 -19.97 4.76 -25.28
C ILE A 495 -20.56 5.31 -23.98
N THR A 496 -20.45 4.55 -22.87
CA THR A 496 -20.92 5.00 -21.54
C THR A 496 -20.22 6.29 -21.13
N ARG A 497 -18.91 6.41 -21.38
CA ARG A 497 -18.14 7.58 -20.97
C ARG A 497 -18.37 8.79 -21.88
N ALA A 498 -18.47 8.59 -23.19
CA ALA A 498 -18.88 9.63 -24.13
C ALA A 498 -20.28 10.17 -23.80
N THR A 499 -21.22 9.28 -23.46
CA THR A 499 -22.56 9.68 -23.00
C THR A 499 -22.50 10.48 -21.70
N GLY A 500 -21.63 10.09 -20.76
CA GLY A 500 -21.39 10.84 -19.54
C GLY A 500 -20.89 12.26 -19.79
N MET A 501 -19.97 12.41 -20.73
CA MET A 501 -19.41 13.69 -21.16
C MET A 501 -20.52 14.62 -21.68
N LEU A 502 -21.33 14.15 -22.62
CA LEU A 502 -22.49 14.89 -23.14
C LEU A 502 -23.43 15.34 -22.01
N SER A 503 -23.76 14.42 -21.10
CA SER A 503 -24.69 14.71 -19.99
C SER A 503 -24.19 15.78 -19.00
N THR A 504 -22.89 16.11 -19.03
CA THR A 504 -22.26 17.13 -18.19
C THR A 504 -21.92 18.43 -18.90
N VAL A 505 -21.64 18.39 -20.21
CA VAL A 505 -21.29 19.59 -20.99
C VAL A 505 -22.52 20.28 -21.58
N LEU A 506 -23.52 19.52 -22.02
CA LEU A 506 -24.74 20.08 -22.63
C LEU A 506 -25.46 21.13 -21.78
N PRO A 507 -25.58 21.02 -20.44
CA PRO A 507 -26.21 22.05 -19.62
C PRO A 507 -25.54 23.43 -19.72
N GLN A 508 -24.30 23.51 -20.22
CA GLN A 508 -23.54 24.77 -20.30
C GLN A 508 -23.77 25.54 -21.62
N SER A 509 -24.27 24.89 -22.67
CA SER A 509 -24.47 25.51 -24.00
C SER A 509 -25.75 25.00 -24.66
N PRO A 510 -26.79 25.84 -24.77
CA PRO A 510 -27.98 25.55 -25.57
C PRO A 510 -27.65 25.28 -27.05
N GLU A 511 -26.61 25.94 -27.58
CA GLU A 511 -26.14 25.75 -28.95
C GLU A 511 -25.61 24.32 -29.15
N ALA A 512 -24.85 23.79 -28.18
CA ALA A 512 -24.39 22.40 -28.19
C ALA A 512 -25.56 21.40 -28.11
N VAL A 513 -26.64 21.73 -27.38
CA VAL A 513 -27.87 20.91 -27.36
C VAL A 513 -28.48 20.81 -28.75
N GLN A 514 -28.61 21.92 -29.47
CA GLN A 514 -29.14 21.89 -30.84
C GLN A 514 -28.23 21.09 -31.78
N HIS A 515 -26.90 21.26 -31.67
CA HIS A 515 -25.93 20.51 -32.46
C HIS A 515 -26.06 19.00 -32.28
N VAL A 516 -26.16 18.50 -31.03
CA VAL A 516 -26.29 17.06 -30.79
C VAL A 516 -27.64 16.49 -31.22
N VAL A 517 -28.71 17.28 -31.14
CA VAL A 517 -30.03 16.87 -31.66
C VAL A 517 -29.96 16.69 -33.18
N GLN A 518 -29.38 17.65 -33.91
CA GLN A 518 -29.14 17.52 -35.35
C GLN A 518 -28.24 16.32 -35.69
N GLY A 519 -27.29 15.99 -34.80
CA GLY A 519 -26.44 14.80 -34.89
C GLY A 519 -27.12 13.46 -34.61
N GLY A 520 -28.43 13.44 -34.33
CA GLY A 520 -29.21 12.21 -34.10
C GLY A 520 -28.98 11.58 -32.73
N VAL A 521 -28.61 12.37 -31.71
CA VAL A 521 -28.33 11.86 -30.36
C VAL A 521 -29.50 11.08 -29.75
N VAL A 522 -30.76 11.44 -30.08
CA VAL A 522 -31.96 10.76 -29.56
C VAL A 522 -31.95 9.27 -29.94
N ARG A 523 -31.64 8.96 -31.21
CA ARG A 523 -31.55 7.57 -31.70
C ARG A 523 -30.42 6.80 -31.02
N LEU A 524 -29.31 7.47 -30.72
CA LEU A 524 -28.13 6.86 -30.09
C LEU A 524 -28.36 6.57 -28.60
N MET A 525 -29.14 7.39 -27.89
CA MET A 525 -29.41 7.20 -26.46
C MET A 525 -30.42 6.08 -26.17
N LEU A 526 -31.38 5.84 -27.07
CA LEU A 526 -32.45 4.85 -26.86
C LEU A 526 -31.96 3.41 -26.63
N PRO A 527 -30.99 2.88 -27.38
CA PRO A 527 -30.39 1.57 -27.10
C PRO A 527 -29.75 1.50 -25.70
N LEU A 528 -29.12 2.58 -25.24
CA LEU A 528 -28.45 2.63 -23.92
C LEU A 528 -29.44 2.56 -22.76
N LEU A 529 -30.66 3.04 -22.96
CA LEU A 529 -31.74 2.91 -21.98
C LEU A 529 -32.32 1.48 -21.90
N LYS A 530 -32.05 0.62 -22.89
CA LYS A 530 -32.64 -0.72 -22.99
C LYS A 530 -31.76 -1.84 -22.42
N GLY A 531 -30.44 -1.67 -22.27
CA GLY A 531 -29.59 -2.81 -21.88
C GLY A 531 -28.10 -2.60 -21.58
N THR A 532 -27.56 -1.37 -21.49
CA THR A 532 -26.09 -1.17 -21.39
C THR A 532 -25.55 -0.91 -19.97
N GLY A 533 -26.36 -1.17 -18.93
CA GLY A 533 -25.97 -1.06 -17.52
C GLY A 533 -26.35 0.26 -16.85
N GLN A 534 -26.37 0.27 -15.50
CA GLN A 534 -26.97 1.36 -14.72
C GLN A 534 -26.34 2.74 -14.96
N THR A 535 -25.02 2.81 -15.12
CA THR A 535 -24.30 4.08 -15.34
C THR A 535 -24.60 4.68 -16.72
N ALA A 536 -24.62 3.84 -17.76
CA ALA A 536 -24.98 4.26 -19.11
C ALA A 536 -26.41 4.79 -19.16
N THR A 537 -27.36 4.07 -18.53
CA THR A 537 -28.76 4.50 -18.42
C THR A 537 -28.88 5.86 -17.72
N LYS A 538 -28.14 6.11 -16.64
CA LYS A 538 -28.13 7.41 -15.93
C LYS A 538 -27.71 8.56 -16.82
N TYR A 539 -26.61 8.41 -17.54
CA TYR A 539 -26.12 9.46 -18.44
C TYR A 539 -27.05 9.64 -19.64
N ALA A 540 -27.51 8.54 -20.25
CA ALA A 540 -28.38 8.59 -21.42
C ALA A 540 -29.72 9.28 -21.13
N ILE A 541 -30.38 8.95 -20.01
CA ILE A 541 -31.66 9.59 -19.68
C ILE A 541 -31.47 11.08 -19.37
N LYS A 542 -30.37 11.46 -18.72
CA LYS A 542 -30.05 12.86 -18.45
C LYS A 542 -29.82 13.63 -19.76
N THR A 543 -29.04 13.07 -20.68
CA THR A 543 -28.81 13.65 -22.01
C THR A 543 -30.12 13.84 -22.79
N LEU A 544 -30.99 12.84 -22.82
CA LEU A 544 -32.31 12.94 -23.46
C LEU A 544 -33.20 14.00 -22.81
N THR A 545 -33.18 14.08 -21.48
CA THR A 545 -33.97 15.08 -20.73
C THR A 545 -33.53 16.51 -21.10
N LEU A 546 -32.22 16.74 -21.25
CA LEU A 546 -31.68 18.04 -21.69
C LEU A 546 -32.08 18.36 -23.14
N CYS A 547 -32.01 17.39 -24.05
CA CYS A 547 -32.37 17.58 -25.45
C CYS A 547 -33.87 17.89 -25.62
N THR A 548 -34.73 17.13 -24.92
CA THR A 548 -36.18 17.30 -24.96
C THR A 548 -36.64 18.58 -24.27
N ALA A 549 -35.86 19.15 -23.33
CA ALA A 549 -36.20 20.43 -22.72
C ALA A 549 -36.22 21.56 -23.76
N VAL A 550 -35.21 21.59 -24.65
CA VAL A 550 -34.94 22.74 -25.54
C VAL A 550 -35.43 22.53 -26.97
N SER A 551 -35.49 21.28 -27.46
CA SER A 551 -35.78 21.01 -28.88
C SER A 551 -37.09 20.25 -29.07
N GLN A 552 -38.02 20.87 -29.82
CA GLN A 552 -39.27 20.22 -30.26
C GLN A 552 -38.97 19.00 -31.15
N SER A 553 -38.01 19.12 -32.07
CA SER A 553 -37.60 18.01 -32.96
C SER A 553 -37.13 16.79 -32.16
N ALA A 554 -36.39 17.00 -31.05
CA ALA A 554 -35.97 15.90 -30.17
C ALA A 554 -37.16 15.19 -29.49
N ARG A 555 -38.21 15.94 -29.13
CA ARG A 555 -39.44 15.37 -28.54
C ARG A 555 -40.18 14.51 -29.56
N GLU A 556 -40.35 15.04 -30.78
CA GLU A 556 -41.04 14.36 -31.88
C GLU A 556 -40.30 13.07 -32.26
N GLU A 557 -38.97 13.14 -32.41
CA GLU A 557 -38.13 11.98 -32.75
C GLU A 557 -38.18 10.89 -31.67
N LEU A 558 -38.16 11.27 -30.38
CA LEU A 558 -38.24 10.32 -29.27
C LEU A 558 -39.59 9.57 -29.28
N VAL A 559 -40.68 10.30 -29.51
CA VAL A 559 -42.04 9.73 -29.59
C VAL A 559 -42.20 8.86 -30.83
N GLN A 560 -41.62 9.25 -31.96
CA GLN A 560 -41.64 8.44 -33.18
C GLN A 560 -40.90 7.11 -32.98
N SER A 561 -39.79 7.14 -32.24
CA SER A 561 -38.93 5.98 -31.97
C SER A 561 -39.46 5.04 -30.88
N ASP A 562 -40.24 5.54 -29.92
CA ASP A 562 -40.92 4.75 -28.89
C ASP A 562 -42.37 5.19 -28.72
N LYS A 563 -43.23 4.78 -29.66
CA LYS A 563 -44.64 5.22 -29.75
C LYS A 563 -45.45 5.04 -28.46
N LYS A 564 -45.13 4.02 -27.65
CA LYS A 564 -45.81 3.72 -26.38
C LYS A 564 -45.07 4.28 -25.15
N LEU A 565 -43.97 4.99 -25.37
CA LEU A 565 -43.03 5.50 -24.36
C LEU A 565 -42.69 4.40 -23.32
N SER A 566 -42.57 3.17 -23.82
CA SER A 566 -42.38 1.96 -23.03
C SER A 566 -41.04 1.95 -22.29
N VAL A 567 -40.02 2.58 -22.87
CA VAL A 567 -38.70 2.73 -22.25
C VAL A 567 -38.81 3.68 -21.05
N LEU A 568 -39.39 4.87 -21.21
CA LEU A 568 -39.54 5.84 -20.13
C LEU A 568 -40.41 5.31 -19.00
N ARG A 569 -41.51 4.63 -19.33
CA ARG A 569 -42.38 3.96 -18.35
C ARG A 569 -41.65 2.88 -17.56
N ARG A 570 -40.82 2.07 -18.21
CA ARG A 570 -39.98 1.08 -17.53
C ARG A 570 -38.96 1.73 -16.58
N LEU A 571 -38.36 2.85 -16.99
CA LEU A 571 -37.44 3.61 -16.14
C LEU A 571 -38.14 4.26 -14.94
N LEU A 572 -39.39 4.72 -15.11
CA LEU A 572 -40.24 5.15 -14.00
C LEU A 572 -40.61 4.00 -13.06
N ALA A 573 -40.90 2.81 -13.59
CA ALA A 573 -41.23 1.64 -12.79
C ALA A 573 -40.03 1.08 -12.02
N SER A 574 -38.81 1.32 -12.51
CA SER A 574 -37.57 0.88 -11.87
C SER A 574 -37.34 1.61 -10.54
N SER A 575 -37.34 0.88 -9.43
CA SER A 575 -37.04 1.40 -8.08
C SER A 575 -35.54 1.48 -7.78
N CYS A 576 -34.68 1.04 -8.69
CA CYS A 576 -33.25 0.87 -8.42
C CYS A 576 -32.48 2.20 -8.34
N ASP A 577 -32.93 3.26 -9.03
CA ASP A 577 -32.27 4.56 -9.01
C ASP A 577 -33.27 5.73 -9.14
N GLU A 578 -33.39 6.50 -8.07
CA GLU A 578 -34.23 7.70 -7.99
C GLU A 578 -33.85 8.79 -8.99
N MET A 579 -32.56 8.95 -9.35
CA MET A 579 -32.15 9.94 -10.35
C MET A 579 -32.63 9.55 -11.76
N VAL A 580 -32.61 8.25 -12.07
CA VAL A 580 -33.06 7.74 -13.38
C VAL A 580 -34.56 7.96 -13.53
N SER A 581 -35.34 7.55 -12.53
CA SER A 581 -36.80 7.75 -12.53
C SER A 581 -37.17 9.24 -12.51
N GLY A 582 -36.47 10.08 -11.75
CA GLY A 582 -36.68 11.53 -11.75
C GLY A 582 -36.40 12.19 -13.10
N ASN A 583 -35.33 11.80 -13.80
CA ASN A 583 -35.06 12.29 -15.16
C ASN A 583 -36.06 11.73 -16.17
N ALA A 584 -36.49 10.47 -16.02
CA ALA A 584 -37.55 9.90 -16.87
C ALA A 584 -38.89 10.64 -16.71
N ALA A 585 -39.26 11.01 -15.48
CA ALA A 585 -40.44 11.82 -15.20
C ALA A 585 -40.35 13.20 -15.87
N LEU A 586 -39.20 13.88 -15.74
CA LEU A 586 -38.99 15.19 -16.35
C LEU A 586 -38.98 15.12 -17.89
N CYS A 587 -38.34 14.10 -18.46
CA CYS A 587 -38.36 13.85 -19.90
C CYS A 587 -39.81 13.63 -20.40
N LEU A 588 -40.61 12.83 -19.68
CA LEU A 588 -42.04 12.67 -19.97
C LEU A 588 -42.81 13.99 -19.88
N ALA A 589 -42.50 14.83 -18.90
CA ALA A 589 -43.12 16.15 -18.77
C ALA A 589 -42.86 17.05 -19.99
N HIS A 590 -41.68 16.97 -20.62
CA HIS A 590 -41.39 17.68 -21.87
C HIS A 590 -42.20 17.12 -23.05
N LEU A 591 -42.36 15.79 -23.12
CA LEU A 591 -43.10 15.13 -24.19
C LEU A 591 -44.60 15.42 -24.14
N LEU A 592 -45.16 15.71 -22.97
CA LEU A 592 -46.57 16.07 -22.80
C LEU A 592 -46.93 17.41 -23.44
N GLU A 593 -45.94 18.23 -23.86
CA GLU A 593 -46.18 19.46 -24.63
C GLU A 593 -46.56 19.18 -26.09
N LEU A 594 -46.37 17.95 -26.57
CA LEU A 594 -46.81 17.54 -27.91
C LEU A 594 -48.29 17.12 -27.89
N GLU A 595 -49.02 17.47 -28.94
CA GLU A 595 -50.43 17.15 -29.07
C GLU A 595 -50.68 15.63 -29.12
N GLY A 596 -51.76 15.18 -28.48
CA GLY A 596 -52.18 13.77 -28.48
C GLY A 596 -51.29 12.82 -27.66
N ILE A 597 -50.31 13.32 -26.90
CA ILE A 597 -49.45 12.45 -26.07
C ILE A 597 -50.11 12.13 -24.72
N ALA A 598 -50.73 13.13 -24.10
CA ALA A 598 -51.44 12.98 -22.84
C ALA A 598 -52.53 11.88 -22.93
N SER A 599 -53.36 11.93 -23.98
CA SER A 599 -54.41 10.93 -24.24
C SER A 599 -53.85 9.51 -24.41
N ARG A 600 -52.71 9.36 -25.11
CA ARG A 600 -52.04 8.06 -25.29
C ARG A 600 -51.46 7.49 -24.00
N LEU A 601 -51.01 8.35 -23.08
CA LEU A 601 -50.44 7.93 -21.80
C LEU A 601 -51.49 7.62 -20.73
N LEU A 602 -52.69 8.20 -20.79
CA LEU A 602 -53.78 7.92 -19.86
C LEU A 602 -54.21 6.45 -19.86
N GLY A 603 -54.15 5.78 -21.01
CA GLY A 603 -54.46 4.34 -21.14
C GLY A 603 -53.36 3.41 -20.61
N THR A 604 -52.37 3.92 -19.88
CA THR A 604 -51.20 3.17 -19.41
C THR A 604 -51.01 3.28 -17.90
N ASP A 605 -50.01 2.59 -17.35
CA ASP A 605 -49.61 2.68 -15.94
C ASP A 605 -48.88 4.00 -15.58
N THR A 606 -48.70 4.92 -16.53
CA THR A 606 -47.93 6.16 -16.34
C THR A 606 -48.45 7.02 -15.18
N VAL A 607 -49.76 7.24 -15.07
CA VAL A 607 -50.36 8.04 -13.98
C VAL A 607 -50.07 7.41 -12.63
N ARG A 608 -50.25 6.08 -12.51
CA ARG A 608 -49.95 5.32 -11.28
C ARG A 608 -48.47 5.44 -10.89
N LEU A 609 -47.58 5.28 -11.87
CA LEU A 609 -46.13 5.37 -11.65
C LEU A 609 -45.70 6.77 -11.20
N LEU A 610 -46.24 7.82 -11.83
CA LEU A 610 -45.94 9.20 -11.45
C LEU A 610 -46.50 9.55 -10.07
N LEU A 611 -47.73 9.12 -9.74
CA LEU A 611 -48.32 9.32 -8.41
C LEU A 611 -47.49 8.65 -7.32
N ARG A 612 -47.00 7.42 -7.58
CA ARG A 612 -46.13 6.69 -6.66
C ARG A 612 -44.86 7.49 -6.33
N HIS A 613 -44.22 8.09 -7.34
CA HIS A 613 -43.02 8.93 -7.13
C HIS A 613 -43.34 10.29 -6.49
N ALA A 614 -44.44 10.95 -6.86
CA ALA A 614 -44.80 12.26 -6.33
C ALA A 614 -45.25 12.21 -4.86
N ALA A 615 -46.00 11.17 -4.47
CA ALA A 615 -46.74 11.12 -3.20
C ALA A 615 -46.21 10.13 -2.15
N GLY A 616 -45.28 9.22 -2.48
CA GLY A 616 -44.95 8.12 -1.55
C GLY A 616 -43.52 7.59 -1.57
N ASP A 617 -42.98 7.24 -2.73
CA ASP A 617 -41.81 6.34 -2.78
C ASP A 617 -40.46 7.06 -2.91
N ALA A 618 -40.43 8.27 -3.47
CA ALA A 618 -39.18 8.97 -3.75
C ALA A 618 -38.68 9.76 -2.53
N LYS A 619 -37.48 9.43 -2.06
CA LYS A 619 -36.83 10.14 -0.94
C LYS A 619 -36.36 11.53 -1.38
N ARG A 620 -35.83 11.65 -2.60
CA ARG A 620 -35.33 12.92 -3.15
C ARG A 620 -36.46 13.88 -3.53
N THR A 621 -36.34 15.13 -3.06
CA THR A 621 -37.28 16.22 -3.38
C THR A 621 -37.37 16.49 -4.88
N ALA A 622 -36.24 16.54 -5.58
CA ALA A 622 -36.20 16.78 -7.03
C ALA A 622 -36.98 15.72 -7.84
N VAL A 623 -36.99 14.47 -7.38
CA VAL A 623 -37.72 13.38 -8.06
C VAL A 623 -39.22 13.54 -7.85
N ARG A 624 -39.63 13.86 -6.61
CA ARG A 624 -41.02 14.20 -6.30
C ARG A 624 -41.53 15.39 -7.13
N GLN A 625 -40.72 16.44 -7.24
CA GLN A 625 -41.03 17.63 -8.04
C GLN A 625 -41.17 17.28 -9.53
N ASN A 626 -40.20 16.57 -10.12
CA ASN A 626 -40.27 16.18 -11.53
C ASN A 626 -41.51 15.32 -11.83
N ALA A 627 -41.88 14.39 -10.94
CA ALA A 627 -43.07 13.58 -11.08
C ALA A 627 -44.36 14.41 -10.95
N ALA A 628 -44.41 15.36 -10.02
CA ALA A 628 -45.52 16.29 -9.86
C ALA A 628 -45.70 17.20 -11.09
N ILE A 629 -44.61 17.72 -11.66
CA ILE A 629 -44.64 18.53 -12.90
C ILE A 629 -45.24 17.71 -14.06
N ALA A 630 -44.80 16.46 -14.22
CA ALA A 630 -45.35 15.56 -15.25
C ALA A 630 -46.85 15.30 -15.06
N LEU A 631 -47.30 15.07 -13.81
CA LEU A 631 -48.72 14.90 -13.49
C LEU A 631 -49.53 16.16 -13.76
N GLY A 632 -49.02 17.33 -13.34
CA GLY A 632 -49.69 18.61 -13.56
C GLY A 632 -49.91 18.87 -15.05
N LYS A 633 -48.89 18.66 -15.88
CA LYS A 633 -49.02 18.78 -17.35
C LYS A 633 -50.03 17.78 -17.91
N LEU A 634 -50.01 16.53 -17.45
CA LEU A 634 -50.94 15.50 -17.91
C LEU A 634 -52.39 15.88 -17.60
N CYS A 635 -52.67 16.40 -16.40
CA CYS A 635 -54.00 16.84 -16.00
C CYS A 635 -54.45 18.10 -16.74
N ARG A 636 -53.52 19.02 -17.05
CA ARG A 636 -53.80 20.23 -17.83
C ARG A 636 -54.29 19.91 -19.24
N PHE A 637 -53.62 18.98 -19.92
CA PHE A 637 -53.97 18.62 -21.30
C PHE A 637 -55.16 17.65 -21.38
N GLU A 638 -55.43 16.88 -20.32
CA GLU A 638 -56.57 15.95 -20.24
C GLU A 638 -57.25 16.02 -18.86
N PRO A 639 -58.15 17.00 -18.63
CA PRO A 639 -58.78 17.24 -17.33
C PRO A 639 -59.74 16.13 -16.88
N ARG A 640 -60.08 15.19 -17.78
CA ARG A 640 -60.91 14.00 -17.47
C ARG A 640 -60.13 12.89 -16.76
N CYS A 641 -58.86 13.11 -16.42
CA CYS A 641 -58.03 12.16 -15.69
C CYS A 641 -58.69 11.79 -14.34
N PRO A 642 -58.99 10.51 -14.05
CA PRO A 642 -59.69 10.11 -12.83
C PRO A 642 -58.71 10.09 -11.64
N LEU A 643 -58.25 11.27 -11.21
CA LEU A 643 -57.53 11.42 -9.94
C LEU A 643 -58.43 11.07 -8.74
N THR A 644 -59.75 11.12 -8.93
CA THR A 644 -60.77 10.84 -7.93
C THR A 644 -60.85 9.37 -7.51
N SER A 645 -60.31 8.42 -8.28
CA SER A 645 -60.36 6.99 -7.93
C SER A 645 -59.12 6.47 -7.19
N PHE A 646 -58.06 7.27 -6.98
CA PHE A 646 -56.74 6.76 -6.59
C PHE A 646 -56.08 7.28 -5.28
N TYR A 647 -56.66 8.21 -4.48
CA TYR A 647 -56.50 8.41 -3.00
C TYR A 647 -56.52 9.89 -2.48
N LYS A 648 -56.93 10.01 -1.20
CA LYS A 648 -56.96 11.09 -0.17
C LYS A 648 -56.66 12.57 -0.52
N PRO A 649 -57.45 13.52 0.07
CA PRO A 649 -57.51 14.93 -0.33
C PRO A 649 -56.22 15.76 -0.21
N HIS A 650 -55.31 15.47 0.73
CA HIS A 650 -54.12 16.32 0.95
C HIS A 650 -53.05 16.28 -0.14
N ALA A 651 -53.03 15.29 -1.03
CA ALA A 651 -52.07 15.22 -2.13
C ALA A 651 -52.49 16.07 -3.35
N ALA A 652 -53.79 16.27 -3.55
CA ALA A 652 -54.33 17.07 -4.64
C ALA A 652 -54.00 18.56 -4.45
N ASP A 653 -54.08 19.06 -3.20
CA ASP A 653 -53.77 20.45 -2.86
C ASP A 653 -52.30 20.79 -3.12
N TYR A 654 -51.38 19.88 -2.81
CA TYR A 654 -49.94 20.09 -3.05
C TYR A 654 -49.57 20.13 -4.54
N ILE A 655 -50.24 19.33 -5.37
CA ILE A 655 -50.03 19.28 -6.84
C ILE A 655 -50.56 20.56 -7.50
N LEU A 656 -51.70 21.07 -7.05
CA LEU A 656 -52.28 22.32 -7.55
C LEU A 656 -51.44 23.54 -7.15
N GLU A 657 -50.93 23.58 -5.91
CA GLU A 657 -50.07 24.68 -5.45
C GLU A 657 -48.72 24.77 -6.15
N THR A 658 -48.10 23.64 -6.54
CA THR A 658 -46.82 23.65 -7.27
C THR A 658 -46.99 24.05 -8.74
N SER A 659 -48.11 23.67 -9.37
CA SER A 659 -48.47 24.07 -10.73
C SER A 659 -48.69 25.58 -10.89
N LEU A 660 -49.12 26.27 -9.83
CA LEU A 660 -49.48 27.70 -9.88
C LEU A 660 -48.30 28.63 -9.57
N LYS A 661 -47.19 28.12 -9.02
CA LYS A 661 -46.02 28.93 -8.62
C LYS A 661 -44.93 29.07 -9.69
N GLU A 662 -45.05 28.40 -10.84
CA GLU A 662 -44.08 28.48 -11.96
C GLU A 662 -44.60 29.29 -13.17
N HIS A 663 -45.52 30.23 -12.95
CA HIS A 663 -45.88 31.25 -13.95
C HIS A 663 -45.17 32.57 -13.73
#